data_AF-A0A813G6D6-F1
#
_entry.id   AF-A0A813G6D6-F1
#
_cell.length_a   1.000
_cell.length_b   1.000
_cell.length_c   1.000
_cell.angle_alpha   90.00
_cell.angle_beta   90.00
_cell.angle_gamma   90.00
#
_symmetry.space_group_name_H-M   'P 1'
#
loop_
_entity.id
_entity.type
_entity.pdbx_description
1 polymer ?
#
loop_
_entity_poly.entity_id
_entity_poly.type
_entity_poly.pdbx_seq_one_letter_code
_entity_poly.pdbx_strand_id
1 'polypeptide(L)'
;MKVAPNEVCYNSAISACEKGGQWQLALELLLKEMPSIRLQPDAFSCSAAISACEKGGAWQIALTLLSKMPEIGATANEISYSAAISACEKGGQWQLALGLLQDMPLLRLAPNEFSFSAAISACKKCCQWQLALGLLGTMDEMQVAPNEISYNAAISACERGAQWQLASGLLFQMLESKVLPSAISFSAAISACEKAALWQNALGLLGKMTGLKIAADAISYSATISACEKAGQWQPALRLLGAMPGLKLLPDEISYNAAIGACSRGGAWQVAISLLEHMSQKRLRPDVISYNSAVSACEKSGRWQLALGLLDEMLHRRILPDDITYSAAISACEKGSRWELALALLAMMPTRKLRPNEFSYSAAISACEKGAQWQLALQLLSMMPNMGVRPNAFSYSAAISACEKGCQWQLALSLLSEMRGVTLTPDEFSCSAAMSSFEKSGQWPQALQLLGDMGSNRLEQLTIFRNTAVVTCSKGGRWQEALRLGQDMDAVPGLESCATLLMECEQRDLLSTELSLAGRLSGEVERGPYPGGLADVLNCSAELRRLEQNTASQGGSPPALLLAAVFAKAQRDRPQLPSGVRTHGYQNELALLRHVLCSARPGSPAAAADALDAFGRELGASGGWAKFAGGSKAEALLAAACGGPPAHRSAGVLEIGTYCGNSALRLAAALPGVRVTTLELDPVLVAIARSLLAFAGLSGSVDVWTGHSRLLLARLGGRVIARHRCRPCFSAVFMDRWGSQYDEDMALIEQHGLLQQEGGLLIADNVMRTAAPTFLWRVAGGARFSGSVHSRARFVSKLVAVQEVANDSEEDWMSVSVSLGAEEQPVAVAPPPPPPELSELQ
;
A
#
# COMPACT_ATOMS: atom_id res chain seq x y z
N MET A 1 -63.09 57.06 -38.23
CA MET A 1 -63.59 56.46 -36.97
C MET A 1 -62.39 56.12 -36.10
N LYS A 2 -62.23 56.74 -34.94
CA LYS A 2 -61.32 56.22 -33.90
C LYS A 2 -62.08 55.07 -33.23
N VAL A 3 -61.71 53.83 -33.54
CA VAL A 3 -62.26 52.66 -32.84
C VAL A 3 -61.62 52.64 -31.46
N ALA A 4 -62.42 52.83 -30.41
CA ALA A 4 -61.93 52.72 -29.04
C ALA A 4 -61.54 51.25 -28.78
N PRO A 5 -60.35 50.98 -28.24
CA PRO A 5 -59.94 49.61 -27.93
C PRO A 5 -60.90 49.02 -26.88
N ASN A 6 -61.37 47.81 -27.15
CA ASN A 6 -62.24 47.04 -26.26
C ASN A 6 -61.45 45.96 -25.51
N GLU A 7 -62.12 45.20 -24.65
CA GLU A 7 -61.53 44.11 -23.85
C GLU A 7 -60.72 43.12 -24.70
N VAL A 8 -61.23 42.72 -25.86
CA VAL A 8 -60.55 41.80 -26.79
C VAL A 8 -59.23 42.37 -27.33
N CYS A 9 -59.17 43.69 -27.56
CA CYS A 9 -57.93 44.35 -28.00
C CYS A 9 -56.85 44.29 -26.92
N TYR A 10 -57.20 44.56 -25.66
CA TYR A 10 -56.25 44.49 -24.53
C TYR A 10 -55.84 43.06 -24.22
N ASN A 11 -56.78 42.10 -24.23
CA ASN A 11 -56.48 40.67 -24.07
C ASN A 11 -55.47 40.18 -25.12
N SER A 12 -55.65 40.62 -26.37
CA SER A 12 -54.73 40.29 -27.46
C SER A 12 -53.37 40.97 -27.30
N ALA A 13 -53.34 42.22 -26.84
CA ALA A 13 -52.09 42.97 -26.59
C ALA A 13 -51.30 42.37 -25.41
N ILE A 14 -51.97 41.99 -24.32
CA ILE A 14 -51.34 41.33 -23.17
C ILE A 14 -50.82 39.93 -23.56
N SER A 15 -51.58 39.16 -24.35
CA SER A 15 -51.09 37.88 -24.89
C SER A 15 -49.91 38.07 -25.86
N ALA A 16 -49.87 39.15 -26.63
CA ALA A 16 -48.69 39.49 -27.43
C ALA A 16 -47.48 39.83 -26.55
N CYS A 17 -47.68 40.56 -25.45
CA CYS A 17 -46.65 40.83 -24.45
C CYS A 17 -46.13 39.55 -23.77
N GLU A 18 -47.03 38.60 -23.50
CA GLU A 18 -46.69 37.27 -22.99
C GLU A 18 -45.80 36.49 -23.98
N LYS A 19 -46.11 36.51 -25.28
CA LYS A 19 -45.23 35.89 -26.31
C LYS A 19 -43.88 36.61 -26.43
N GLY A 20 -43.85 37.93 -26.22
CA GLY A 20 -42.65 38.75 -26.26
C GLY A 20 -41.84 38.81 -24.95
N GLY A 21 -42.30 38.19 -23.86
CA GLY A 21 -41.68 38.29 -22.53
C GLY A 21 -41.69 39.71 -21.91
N GLN A 22 -42.51 40.61 -22.44
CA GLN A 22 -42.62 42.03 -22.06
C GLN A 22 -43.54 42.20 -20.83
N TRP A 23 -43.13 41.65 -19.68
CA TRP A 23 -43.97 41.58 -18.49
C TRP A 23 -44.34 42.95 -17.89
N GLN A 24 -43.43 43.94 -17.96
CA GLN A 24 -43.68 45.29 -17.47
C GLN A 24 -44.81 45.97 -18.25
N LEU A 25 -44.77 45.84 -19.58
CA LEU A 25 -45.80 46.37 -20.47
C LEU A 25 -47.13 45.63 -20.28
N ALA A 26 -47.10 44.31 -20.12
CA ALA A 26 -48.29 43.52 -19.80
C ALA A 26 -49.00 44.01 -18.52
N LEU A 27 -48.23 44.33 -17.47
CA LEU A 27 -48.76 44.86 -16.22
C LEU A 27 -49.26 46.31 -16.33
N GLU A 28 -48.59 47.14 -17.14
CA GLU A 28 -49.03 48.51 -17.39
C GLU A 28 -50.37 48.53 -18.13
N LEU A 29 -50.51 47.70 -19.16
CA LEU A 29 -51.76 47.53 -19.89
C LEU A 29 -52.89 47.02 -18.98
N LEU A 30 -52.60 46.04 -18.12
CA LEU A 30 -53.59 45.41 -17.24
C LEU A 30 -54.01 46.29 -16.06
N LEU A 31 -53.06 46.91 -15.34
CA LEU A 31 -53.29 47.58 -14.07
C LEU A 31 -53.49 49.10 -14.18
N LYS A 32 -53.03 49.73 -15.27
CA LYS A 32 -53.14 51.18 -15.45
C LYS A 32 -54.03 51.56 -16.64
N GLU A 33 -53.80 50.99 -17.82
CA GLU A 33 -54.50 51.43 -19.03
C GLU A 33 -55.94 50.91 -19.09
N MET A 34 -56.19 49.61 -18.90
CA MET A 34 -57.56 49.04 -18.90
C MET A 34 -58.49 49.75 -17.90
N PRO A 35 -58.10 49.98 -16.63
CA PRO A 35 -58.95 50.70 -15.67
C PRO A 35 -59.17 52.18 -16.03
N SER A 36 -58.19 52.85 -16.66
CA SER A 36 -58.30 54.28 -17.04
C SER A 36 -59.42 54.55 -18.04
N ILE A 37 -59.79 53.56 -18.84
CA ILE A 37 -60.91 53.59 -19.80
C ILE A 37 -62.14 52.83 -19.30
N ARG A 38 -62.19 52.48 -18.01
CA ARG A 38 -63.28 51.76 -17.32
C ARG A 38 -63.55 50.35 -17.85
N LEU A 39 -62.54 49.67 -18.41
CA LEU A 39 -62.61 48.24 -18.68
C LEU A 39 -62.14 47.46 -17.45
N GLN A 40 -62.84 46.37 -17.12
CA GLN A 40 -62.45 45.48 -16.04
C GLN A 40 -61.57 44.36 -16.58
N PRO A 41 -60.42 44.06 -15.95
CA PRO A 41 -59.65 42.87 -16.27
C PRO A 41 -60.45 41.59 -16.00
N ASP A 42 -60.36 40.65 -16.92
CA ASP A 42 -60.93 39.32 -16.80
C ASP A 42 -59.87 38.28 -16.37
N ALA A 43 -60.30 37.04 -16.14
CA ALA A 43 -59.40 35.95 -15.77
C ALA A 43 -58.34 35.66 -16.87
N PHE A 44 -58.67 35.92 -18.13
CA PHE A 44 -57.78 35.66 -19.27
C PHE A 44 -56.62 36.65 -19.32
N SER A 45 -56.89 37.96 -19.25
CA SER A 45 -55.89 39.03 -19.20
C SER A 45 -54.98 38.91 -17.98
N CYS A 46 -55.54 38.58 -16.82
CA CYS A 46 -54.77 38.31 -15.61
C CYS A 46 -53.84 37.09 -15.79
N SER A 47 -54.34 35.98 -16.34
CA SER A 47 -53.54 34.78 -16.57
C SER A 47 -52.41 35.00 -17.59
N ALA A 48 -52.69 35.73 -18.67
CA ALA A 48 -51.69 36.10 -19.67
C ALA A 48 -50.61 37.03 -19.08
N ALA A 49 -50.98 37.97 -18.21
CA ALA A 49 -50.02 38.81 -17.50
C ALA A 49 -49.16 38.02 -16.48
N ILE A 50 -49.75 37.03 -15.77
CA ILE A 50 -49.00 36.11 -14.90
C ILE A 50 -47.98 35.31 -15.72
N SER A 51 -48.37 34.75 -16.88
CA SER A 51 -47.43 34.03 -17.75
C SER A 51 -46.39 34.95 -18.42
N ALA A 52 -46.72 36.21 -18.69
CA ALA A 52 -45.72 37.21 -19.10
C ALA A 52 -44.67 37.40 -17.99
N CYS A 53 -45.10 37.53 -16.73
CA CYS A 53 -44.21 37.65 -15.57
C CYS A 53 -43.34 36.39 -15.38
N GLU A 54 -43.92 35.20 -15.58
CA GLU A 54 -43.21 33.91 -15.61
C GLU A 54 -42.09 33.90 -16.66
N LYS A 55 -42.36 34.32 -17.90
CA LYS A 55 -41.34 34.46 -18.96
C LYS A 55 -40.30 35.55 -18.67
N GLY A 56 -40.70 36.61 -17.97
CA GLY A 56 -39.84 37.69 -17.50
C GLY A 56 -39.02 37.39 -16.24
N GLY A 57 -39.22 36.23 -15.60
CA GLY A 57 -38.55 35.86 -14.34
C GLY A 57 -39.06 36.61 -13.09
N ALA A 58 -40.14 37.39 -13.21
CA ALA A 58 -40.71 38.22 -12.15
C ALA A 58 -41.72 37.43 -11.27
N TRP A 59 -41.24 36.38 -10.61
CA TRP A 59 -42.11 35.44 -9.89
C TRP A 59 -42.86 36.06 -8.69
N GLN A 60 -42.26 37.01 -7.96
CA GLN A 60 -42.95 37.67 -6.84
C GLN A 60 -44.17 38.46 -7.33
N ILE A 61 -44.03 39.08 -8.50
CA ILE A 61 -45.08 39.91 -9.09
C ILE A 61 -46.19 39.02 -9.65
N ALA A 62 -45.85 37.88 -10.25
CA ALA A 62 -46.82 36.86 -10.65
C ALA A 62 -47.69 36.38 -9.47
N LEU A 63 -47.09 36.11 -8.31
CA LEU A 63 -47.82 35.72 -7.09
C LEU A 63 -48.67 36.85 -6.51
N THR A 64 -48.13 38.08 -6.50
CA THR A 64 -48.87 39.26 -6.04
C THR A 64 -50.07 39.55 -6.94
N LEU A 65 -49.93 39.31 -8.25
CA LEU A 65 -51.03 39.46 -9.19
C LEU A 65 -52.10 38.39 -8.97
N LEU A 66 -51.71 37.13 -8.75
CA LEU A 66 -52.64 36.04 -8.43
C LEU A 66 -53.45 36.33 -7.16
N SER A 67 -52.80 36.78 -6.08
CA SER A 67 -53.50 37.08 -4.82
C SER A 67 -54.45 38.29 -4.92
N LYS A 68 -54.16 39.24 -5.81
CA LYS A 68 -54.98 40.43 -6.05
C LYS A 68 -56.07 40.26 -7.10
N MET A 69 -56.15 39.12 -7.80
CA MET A 69 -57.20 38.88 -8.81
C MET A 69 -58.62 39.16 -8.28
N PRO A 70 -59.01 38.74 -7.05
CA PRO A 70 -60.34 39.04 -6.51
C PRO A 70 -60.60 40.53 -6.28
N GLU A 71 -59.57 41.30 -5.90
CA GLU A 71 -59.66 42.76 -5.70
C GLU A 71 -59.85 43.51 -7.04
N ILE A 72 -59.33 42.92 -8.12
CA ILE A 72 -59.41 43.45 -9.48
C ILE A 72 -60.72 43.01 -10.18
N GLY A 73 -61.55 42.20 -9.51
CA GLY A 73 -62.82 41.70 -10.07
C GLY A 73 -62.68 40.48 -10.98
N ALA A 74 -61.50 39.85 -11.02
CA ALA A 74 -61.22 38.64 -11.80
C ALA A 74 -61.20 37.39 -10.90
N THR A 75 -61.78 36.28 -11.36
CA THR A 75 -61.70 34.99 -10.66
C THR A 75 -60.48 34.21 -11.13
N ALA A 76 -59.62 33.82 -10.18
CA ALA A 76 -58.48 32.95 -10.49
C ALA A 76 -58.99 31.58 -10.94
N ASN A 77 -58.40 31.06 -12.01
CA ASN A 77 -58.76 29.77 -12.60
C ASN A 77 -57.54 28.84 -12.66
N GLU A 78 -57.73 27.64 -13.23
CA GLU A 78 -56.67 26.65 -13.38
C GLU A 78 -55.43 27.21 -14.10
N ILE A 79 -55.63 28.01 -15.15
CA ILE A 79 -54.55 28.62 -15.96
C ILE A 79 -53.76 29.64 -15.12
N SER A 80 -54.44 30.47 -14.32
CA SER A 80 -53.79 31.45 -13.45
C SER A 80 -52.89 30.78 -12.40
N TYR A 81 -53.38 29.71 -11.77
CA TYR A 81 -52.62 28.93 -10.80
C TYR A 81 -51.47 28.15 -11.45
N SER A 82 -51.71 27.48 -12.58
CA SER A 82 -50.69 26.80 -13.38
C SER A 82 -49.53 27.74 -13.76
N ALA A 83 -49.84 28.93 -14.26
CA ALA A 83 -48.84 29.93 -14.63
C ALA A 83 -48.07 30.47 -13.41
N ALA A 84 -48.73 30.65 -12.26
CA ALA A 84 -48.08 31.06 -11.03
C ALA A 84 -47.14 29.97 -10.46
N ILE A 85 -47.54 28.69 -10.51
CA ILE A 85 -46.67 27.55 -10.14
C ILE A 85 -45.44 27.50 -11.04
N SER A 86 -45.59 27.71 -12.35
CA SER A 86 -44.46 27.79 -13.28
C SER A 86 -43.57 29.02 -13.02
N ALA A 87 -44.15 30.15 -12.60
CA ALA A 87 -43.37 31.32 -12.20
C ALA A 87 -42.52 31.02 -10.95
N CYS A 88 -43.09 30.32 -9.96
CA CYS A 88 -42.37 29.82 -8.79
C CYS A 88 -41.24 28.86 -9.18
N GLU A 89 -41.47 27.98 -10.16
CA GLU A 89 -40.45 27.08 -10.70
C GLU A 89 -39.25 27.88 -11.26
N LYS A 90 -39.49 28.93 -12.04
CA LYS A 90 -38.40 29.81 -12.54
C LYS A 90 -37.72 30.61 -11.43
N GLY A 91 -38.46 30.98 -10.39
CA GLY A 91 -37.93 31.63 -9.20
C GLY A 91 -37.21 30.71 -8.19
N GLY A 92 -37.21 29.39 -8.41
CA GLY A 92 -36.65 28.40 -7.47
C GLY A 92 -37.46 28.23 -6.17
N GLN A 93 -38.69 28.72 -6.12
CA GLN A 93 -39.53 28.75 -4.92
C GLN A 93 -40.40 27.50 -4.81
N TRP A 94 -39.77 26.36 -4.54
CA TRP A 94 -40.46 25.06 -4.51
C TRP A 94 -41.55 24.98 -3.43
N GLN A 95 -41.36 25.60 -2.26
CA GLN A 95 -42.36 25.59 -1.18
C GLN A 95 -43.65 26.32 -1.60
N LEU A 96 -43.51 27.47 -2.26
CA LEU A 96 -44.65 28.24 -2.76
C LEU A 96 -45.33 27.53 -3.93
N ALA A 97 -44.57 26.89 -4.82
CA ALA A 97 -45.12 26.07 -5.90
C ALA A 97 -45.98 24.90 -5.36
N LEU A 98 -45.51 24.23 -4.30
CA LEU A 98 -46.26 23.16 -3.64
C LEU A 98 -47.49 23.67 -2.91
N GLY A 99 -47.38 24.79 -2.18
CA GLY A 99 -48.51 25.42 -1.49
C GLY A 99 -49.64 25.77 -2.46
N LEU A 100 -49.31 26.43 -3.57
CA LEU A 100 -50.29 26.75 -4.62
C LEU A 100 -50.96 25.51 -5.22
N LEU A 101 -50.21 24.42 -5.42
CA LEU A 101 -50.77 23.17 -5.94
C LEU A 101 -51.73 22.52 -4.93
N GLN A 102 -51.42 22.60 -3.63
CA GLN A 102 -52.28 22.10 -2.55
C GLN A 102 -53.55 22.97 -2.35
N ASP A 103 -53.47 24.26 -2.65
CA ASP A 103 -54.59 25.19 -2.56
C ASP A 103 -55.64 24.97 -3.67
N MET A 104 -55.22 24.50 -4.85
CA MET A 104 -56.13 24.31 -6.01
C MET A 104 -57.36 23.45 -5.68
N PRO A 105 -57.25 22.22 -5.10
CA PRO A 105 -58.42 21.42 -4.72
C PRO A 105 -59.31 22.09 -3.65
N LEU A 106 -58.71 22.81 -2.70
CA LEU A 106 -59.45 23.53 -1.65
C LEU A 106 -60.33 24.64 -2.24
N LEU A 107 -59.88 25.22 -3.36
CA LEU A 107 -60.58 26.25 -4.13
C LEU A 107 -61.50 25.67 -5.21
N ARG A 108 -61.70 24.34 -5.26
CA ARG A 108 -62.47 23.62 -6.30
C ARG A 108 -61.93 23.81 -7.73
N LEU A 109 -60.63 24.05 -7.86
CA LEU A 109 -59.91 24.05 -9.13
C LEU A 109 -59.23 22.69 -9.31
N ALA A 110 -59.32 22.09 -10.49
CA ALA A 110 -58.65 20.81 -10.76
C ALA A 110 -57.18 21.06 -11.14
N PRO A 111 -56.20 20.52 -10.39
CA PRO A 111 -54.82 20.53 -10.85
C PRO A 111 -54.72 19.74 -12.16
N ASN A 112 -54.02 20.31 -13.15
CA ASN A 112 -53.80 19.66 -14.44
C ASN A 112 -52.35 19.15 -14.55
N GLU A 113 -52.06 18.45 -15.65
CA GLU A 113 -50.74 17.91 -15.99
C GLU A 113 -49.63 18.97 -15.92
N PHE A 114 -49.91 20.20 -16.35
CA PHE A 114 -48.96 21.30 -16.36
C PHE A 114 -48.65 21.80 -14.94
N SER A 115 -49.65 21.97 -14.08
CA SER A 115 -49.46 22.34 -12.67
C SER A 115 -48.58 21.34 -11.93
N PHE A 116 -48.83 20.03 -12.12
CA PHE A 116 -48.00 18.98 -11.53
C PHE A 116 -46.58 18.97 -12.12
N SER A 117 -46.43 19.03 -13.45
CA SER A 117 -45.13 19.09 -14.11
C SER A 117 -44.26 20.25 -13.61
N ALA A 118 -44.85 21.45 -13.50
CA ALA A 118 -44.17 22.65 -13.01
C ALA A 118 -43.77 22.52 -11.53
N ALA A 119 -44.64 21.97 -10.67
CA ALA A 119 -44.32 21.73 -9.27
C ALA A 119 -43.20 20.67 -9.09
N ILE A 120 -43.23 19.57 -9.85
CA ILE A 120 -42.16 18.56 -9.86
C ILE A 120 -40.84 19.17 -10.35
N SER A 121 -40.88 20.01 -11.40
CA SER A 121 -39.70 20.74 -11.89
C SER A 121 -39.14 21.74 -10.85
N ALA A 122 -40.01 22.38 -10.05
CA ALA A 122 -39.59 23.26 -8.96
C ALA A 122 -38.86 22.46 -7.87
N CYS A 123 -39.37 21.28 -7.51
CA CYS A 123 -38.70 20.34 -6.60
C CYS A 123 -37.35 19.87 -7.14
N LYS A 124 -37.24 19.57 -8.44
CA LYS A 124 -35.95 19.27 -9.12
C LYS A 124 -34.96 20.40 -8.91
N LYS A 125 -35.32 21.67 -9.11
CA LYS A 125 -34.40 22.82 -8.99
C LYS A 125 -33.81 22.99 -7.58
N CYS A 126 -34.48 22.47 -6.56
CA CYS A 126 -34.07 22.62 -5.16
C CYS A 126 -33.65 21.29 -4.49
N CYS A 127 -33.32 20.26 -5.30
CA CYS A 127 -32.88 18.95 -4.84
C CYS A 127 -33.90 18.19 -3.94
N GLN A 128 -35.19 18.52 -4.02
CA GLN A 128 -36.26 17.90 -3.22
C GLN A 128 -36.84 16.66 -3.93
N TRP A 129 -36.01 15.63 -4.11
CA TRP A 129 -36.38 14.44 -4.89
C TRP A 129 -37.52 13.62 -4.24
N GLN A 130 -37.58 13.56 -2.90
CA GLN A 130 -38.65 12.86 -2.18
C GLN A 130 -40.03 13.46 -2.47
N LEU A 131 -40.11 14.79 -2.45
CA LEU A 131 -41.34 15.52 -2.74
C LEU A 131 -41.70 15.42 -4.23
N ALA A 132 -40.72 15.46 -5.13
CA ALA A 132 -40.95 15.24 -6.57
C ALA A 132 -41.57 13.86 -6.85
N LEU A 133 -41.10 12.81 -6.17
CA LEU A 133 -41.67 11.46 -6.28
C LEU A 133 -43.06 11.36 -5.65
N GLY A 134 -43.25 11.96 -4.48
CA GLY A 134 -44.56 12.01 -3.82
C GLY A 134 -45.60 12.68 -4.72
N LEU A 135 -45.26 13.83 -5.33
CA LEU A 135 -46.12 14.52 -6.28
C LEU A 135 -46.47 13.65 -7.49
N LEU A 136 -45.50 12.95 -8.08
CA LEU A 136 -45.75 12.07 -9.21
C LEU A 136 -46.74 10.94 -8.85
N GLY A 137 -46.63 10.38 -7.63
CA GLY A 137 -47.58 9.39 -7.13
C GLY A 137 -48.99 9.96 -6.89
N THR A 138 -49.09 11.21 -6.40
CA THR A 138 -50.40 11.87 -6.20
C THR A 138 -51.14 12.20 -7.50
N MET A 139 -50.45 12.21 -8.65
CA MET A 139 -51.10 12.43 -9.95
C MET A 139 -52.13 11.34 -10.25
N ASP A 140 -51.79 10.07 -9.98
CA ASP A 140 -52.69 8.93 -10.20
C ASP A 140 -53.89 8.97 -9.23
N GLU A 141 -53.67 9.36 -7.97
CA GLU A 141 -54.74 9.55 -6.98
C GLU A 141 -55.74 10.63 -7.40
N MET A 142 -55.25 11.68 -8.05
CA MET A 142 -56.05 12.80 -8.56
C MET A 142 -56.58 12.55 -9.99
N GLN A 143 -56.43 11.33 -10.53
CA GLN A 143 -56.85 10.95 -11.89
C GLN A 143 -56.22 11.80 -13.01
N VAL A 144 -55.02 12.34 -12.79
CA VAL A 144 -54.23 13.07 -13.80
C VAL A 144 -53.12 12.16 -14.28
N ALA A 145 -53.14 11.78 -15.57
CA ALA A 145 -52.11 10.89 -16.11
C ALA A 145 -50.74 11.61 -16.19
N PRO A 146 -49.65 11.04 -15.65
CA PRO A 146 -48.31 11.58 -15.83
C PRO A 146 -47.87 11.52 -17.30
N ASN A 147 -47.29 12.61 -17.79
CA ASN A 147 -46.73 12.73 -19.14
C ASN A 147 -45.20 12.59 -19.15
N GLU A 148 -44.59 12.76 -20.33
CA GLU A 148 -43.13 12.75 -20.48
C GLU A 148 -42.43 13.80 -19.61
N ILE A 149 -43.01 15.01 -19.47
CA ILE A 149 -42.41 16.12 -18.73
C ILE A 149 -42.38 15.82 -17.23
N SER A 150 -43.48 15.33 -16.64
CA SER A 150 -43.58 14.91 -15.24
C SER A 150 -42.57 13.82 -14.91
N TYR A 151 -42.49 12.76 -15.73
CA TYR A 151 -41.50 11.69 -15.54
C TYR A 151 -40.07 12.21 -15.67
N ASN A 152 -39.75 12.99 -16.71
CA ASN A 152 -38.41 13.55 -16.91
C ASN A 152 -37.97 14.45 -15.75
N ALA A 153 -38.89 15.28 -15.23
CA ALA A 153 -38.64 16.15 -14.08
C ALA A 153 -38.38 15.34 -12.81
N ALA A 154 -39.14 14.27 -12.56
CA ALA A 154 -38.95 13.37 -11.42
C ALA A 154 -37.64 12.56 -11.52
N ILE A 155 -37.32 11.99 -12.69
CA ILE A 155 -36.05 11.28 -12.93
C ILE A 155 -34.87 12.24 -12.74
N SER A 156 -34.95 13.46 -13.26
CA SER A 156 -33.93 14.50 -13.04
C SER A 156 -33.81 14.93 -11.57
N ALA A 157 -34.90 14.91 -10.81
CA ALA A 157 -34.85 15.18 -9.37
C ALA A 157 -34.09 14.05 -8.63
N CYS A 158 -34.38 12.79 -8.97
CA CYS A 158 -33.64 11.62 -8.47
C CYS A 158 -32.15 11.66 -8.83
N GLU A 159 -31.81 12.11 -10.04
CA GLU A 159 -30.43 12.34 -10.47
C GLU A 159 -29.72 13.35 -9.56
N ARG A 160 -30.36 14.46 -9.17
CA ARG A 160 -29.77 15.42 -8.23
C ARG A 160 -29.67 14.88 -6.80
N GLY A 161 -30.56 13.97 -6.42
CA GLY A 161 -30.49 13.23 -5.15
C GLY A 161 -29.55 12.02 -5.15
N ALA A 162 -28.85 11.76 -6.25
CA ALA A 162 -28.03 10.55 -6.47
C ALA A 162 -28.79 9.22 -6.25
N GLN A 163 -30.12 9.22 -6.43
CA GLN A 163 -31.00 8.07 -6.24
C GLN A 163 -31.18 7.27 -7.55
N TRP A 164 -30.15 6.54 -7.96
CA TRP A 164 -30.15 5.85 -9.25
C TRP A 164 -31.20 4.73 -9.34
N GLN A 165 -31.51 4.03 -8.24
CA GLN A 165 -32.53 2.97 -8.22
C GLN A 165 -33.91 3.53 -8.56
N LEU A 166 -34.25 4.65 -7.93
CA LEU A 166 -35.53 5.33 -8.14
C LEU A 166 -35.59 5.94 -9.54
N ALA A 167 -34.51 6.56 -10.02
CA ALA A 167 -34.42 7.06 -11.39
C ALA A 167 -34.62 5.95 -12.45
N SER A 168 -34.00 4.78 -12.24
CA SER A 168 -34.16 3.62 -13.13
C SER A 168 -35.56 3.02 -13.02
N GLY A 169 -36.11 2.92 -11.81
CA GLY A 169 -37.47 2.43 -11.55
C GLY A 169 -38.52 3.28 -12.25
N LEU A 170 -38.43 4.61 -12.13
CA LEU A 170 -39.31 5.55 -12.85
C LEU A 170 -39.22 5.41 -14.37
N LEU A 171 -38.02 5.19 -14.91
CA LEU A 171 -37.84 4.99 -16.34
C LEU A 171 -38.55 3.71 -16.84
N PHE A 172 -38.56 2.64 -16.04
CA PHE A 172 -39.33 1.43 -16.36
C PHE A 172 -40.83 1.62 -16.15
N GLN A 173 -41.23 2.32 -15.09
CA GLN A 173 -42.65 2.67 -14.86
C GLN A 173 -43.22 3.48 -16.02
N MET A 174 -42.45 4.42 -16.57
CA MET A 174 -42.82 5.20 -17.76
C MET A 174 -43.14 4.30 -18.96
N LEU A 175 -42.34 3.24 -19.19
CA LEU A 175 -42.60 2.25 -20.22
C LEU A 175 -43.85 1.40 -19.94
N GLU A 176 -44.07 1.00 -18.68
CA GLU A 176 -45.25 0.25 -18.25
C GLU A 176 -46.54 1.07 -18.38
N SER A 177 -46.47 2.37 -18.09
CA SER A 177 -47.58 3.32 -18.26
C SER A 177 -47.78 3.77 -19.71
N LYS A 178 -47.08 3.15 -20.67
CA LYS A 178 -47.15 3.44 -22.12
C LYS A 178 -46.75 4.88 -22.50
N VAL A 179 -45.98 5.56 -21.66
CA VAL A 179 -45.39 6.86 -21.98
C VAL A 179 -44.02 6.58 -22.60
N LEU A 180 -43.75 7.09 -23.80
CA LEU A 180 -42.50 6.80 -24.51
C LEU A 180 -41.33 7.60 -23.92
N PRO A 181 -40.28 6.94 -23.39
CA PRO A 181 -39.10 7.65 -22.91
C PRO A 181 -38.36 8.31 -24.07
N SER A 182 -37.81 9.50 -23.83
CA SER A 182 -36.97 10.21 -24.77
C SER A 182 -35.48 10.11 -24.40
N ALA A 183 -34.62 10.70 -25.22
CA ALA A 183 -33.19 10.81 -24.90
C ALA A 183 -32.96 11.53 -23.56
N ILE A 184 -33.84 12.46 -23.17
CA ILE A 184 -33.76 13.19 -21.90
C ILE A 184 -34.00 12.25 -20.72
N SER A 185 -35.03 11.39 -20.80
CA SER A 185 -35.37 10.41 -19.75
C SER A 185 -34.19 9.48 -19.45
N PHE A 186 -33.60 8.92 -20.51
CA PHE A 186 -32.45 8.02 -20.38
C PHE A 186 -31.18 8.76 -19.94
N SER A 187 -30.90 9.95 -20.49
CA SER A 187 -29.73 10.75 -20.08
C SER A 187 -29.74 11.08 -18.60
N ALA A 188 -30.90 11.45 -18.05
CA ALA A 188 -31.07 11.74 -16.63
C ALA A 188 -30.86 10.48 -15.77
N ALA A 189 -31.39 9.32 -16.19
CA ALA A 189 -31.18 8.06 -15.48
C ALA A 189 -29.71 7.59 -15.53
N ILE A 190 -29.04 7.73 -16.68
CA ILE A 190 -27.61 7.45 -16.85
C ILE A 190 -26.77 8.39 -15.97
N SER A 191 -27.12 9.68 -15.92
CA SER A 191 -26.44 10.67 -15.07
C SER A 191 -26.64 10.38 -13.57
N ALA A 192 -27.79 9.79 -13.18
CA ALA A 192 -27.99 9.29 -11.83
C ALA A 192 -27.06 8.11 -11.51
N CYS A 193 -26.89 7.16 -12.45
CA CYS A 193 -25.90 6.08 -12.33
C CYS A 193 -24.46 6.60 -12.29
N GLU A 194 -24.14 7.63 -13.05
CA GLU A 194 -22.83 8.31 -13.04
C GLU A 194 -22.50 8.86 -11.66
N LYS A 195 -23.43 9.56 -10.99
CA LYS A 195 -23.21 10.06 -9.62
C LYS A 195 -23.03 8.95 -8.59
N ALA A 196 -23.63 7.78 -8.83
CA ALA A 196 -23.45 6.59 -8.01
C ALA A 196 -22.24 5.71 -8.40
N ALA A 197 -21.45 6.10 -9.41
CA ALA A 197 -20.34 5.32 -9.96
C ALA A 197 -20.73 3.92 -10.48
N LEU A 198 -21.98 3.72 -10.92
CA LEU A 198 -22.52 2.45 -11.41
C LEU A 198 -22.41 2.32 -12.93
N TRP A 199 -21.19 2.10 -13.40
CA TRP A 199 -20.86 2.03 -14.81
C TRP A 199 -21.60 0.91 -15.59
N GLN A 200 -21.85 -0.25 -14.96
CA GLN A 200 -22.56 -1.36 -15.58
C GLN A 200 -24.02 -1.01 -15.89
N ASN A 201 -24.68 -0.33 -14.94
CA ASN A 201 -26.06 0.09 -15.08
C ASN A 201 -26.17 1.21 -16.13
N ALA A 202 -25.23 2.16 -16.12
CA ALA A 202 -25.14 3.21 -17.14
C ALA A 202 -24.99 2.61 -18.56
N LEU A 203 -24.07 1.64 -18.74
CA LEU A 203 -23.91 0.91 -20.00
C LEU A 203 -25.17 0.13 -20.39
N GLY A 204 -25.82 -0.52 -19.43
CA GLY A 204 -27.06 -1.26 -19.67
C GLY A 204 -28.20 -0.36 -20.15
N LEU A 205 -28.33 0.83 -19.56
CA LEU A 205 -29.31 1.85 -19.97
C LEU A 205 -28.99 2.40 -21.37
N LEU A 206 -27.72 2.70 -21.66
CA LEU A 206 -27.29 3.13 -23.00
C LEU A 206 -27.55 2.05 -24.06
N GLY A 207 -27.31 0.78 -23.72
CA GLY A 207 -27.67 -0.36 -24.57
C GLY A 207 -29.17 -0.46 -24.81
N LYS A 208 -29.99 -0.27 -23.78
CA LYS A 208 -31.46 -0.24 -23.92
C LYS A 208 -31.95 0.89 -24.82
N MET A 209 -31.35 2.08 -24.79
CA MET A 209 -31.67 3.16 -25.74
C MET A 209 -31.51 2.69 -27.19
N THR A 210 -30.41 2.02 -27.50
CA THR A 210 -30.15 1.50 -28.86
C THR A 210 -31.15 0.42 -29.26
N GLY A 211 -31.51 -0.48 -28.34
CA GLY A 211 -32.53 -1.52 -28.58
C GLY A 211 -33.93 -0.96 -28.81
N LEU A 212 -34.28 0.15 -28.15
CA LEU A 212 -35.54 0.87 -28.33
C LEU A 212 -35.53 1.85 -29.50
N LYS A 213 -34.44 1.91 -30.29
CA LYS A 213 -34.25 2.84 -31.41
C LYS A 213 -34.33 4.33 -31.01
N ILE A 214 -34.03 4.64 -29.75
CA ILE A 214 -33.88 6.02 -29.27
C ILE A 214 -32.46 6.47 -29.57
N ALA A 215 -32.31 7.57 -30.31
CA ALA A 215 -30.99 8.10 -30.64
C ALA A 215 -30.28 8.60 -29.38
N ALA A 216 -29.24 7.89 -28.96
CA ALA A 216 -28.35 8.36 -27.91
C ALA A 216 -27.58 9.60 -28.41
N ASP A 217 -27.47 10.59 -27.54
CA ASP A 217 -26.77 11.86 -27.81
C ASP A 217 -25.39 11.88 -27.14
N ALA A 218 -24.65 12.96 -27.38
CA ALA A 218 -23.32 13.14 -26.77
C ALA A 218 -23.39 13.17 -25.23
N ILE A 219 -24.50 13.64 -24.65
CA ILE A 219 -24.71 13.72 -23.20
C ILE A 219 -24.79 12.31 -22.60
N SER A 220 -25.61 11.42 -23.20
CA SER A 220 -25.76 10.03 -22.77
C SER A 220 -24.43 9.26 -22.81
N TYR A 221 -23.64 9.45 -23.87
CA TYR A 221 -22.31 8.84 -23.99
C TYR A 221 -21.32 9.42 -22.98
N SER A 222 -21.25 10.74 -22.84
CA SER A 222 -20.35 11.41 -21.89
C SER A 222 -20.63 11.02 -20.44
N ALA A 223 -21.91 10.98 -20.05
CA ALA A 223 -22.33 10.54 -18.71
C ALA A 223 -21.98 9.06 -18.47
N THR A 224 -22.10 8.19 -19.48
CA THR A 224 -21.70 6.79 -19.36
C THR A 224 -20.17 6.66 -19.23
N ILE A 225 -19.39 7.43 -20.00
CA ILE A 225 -17.93 7.47 -19.89
C ILE A 225 -17.51 7.99 -18.52
N SER A 226 -18.16 9.02 -17.97
CA SER A 226 -17.88 9.53 -16.63
C SER A 226 -18.30 8.56 -15.52
N ALA A 227 -19.35 7.76 -15.74
CA ALA A 227 -19.68 6.64 -14.84
C ALA A 227 -18.55 5.60 -14.81
N CYS A 228 -17.98 5.27 -15.99
CA CYS A 228 -16.80 4.42 -16.10
C CYS A 228 -15.56 5.06 -15.44
N GLU A 229 -15.37 6.36 -15.58
CA GLU A 229 -14.31 7.13 -14.92
C GLU A 229 -14.36 6.92 -13.42
N LYS A 230 -15.49 7.25 -12.76
CA LYS A 230 -15.63 7.15 -11.30
C LYS A 230 -15.42 5.73 -10.79
N ALA A 231 -15.74 4.72 -11.60
CA ALA A 231 -15.51 3.30 -11.30
C ALA A 231 -14.10 2.78 -11.67
N GLY A 232 -13.23 3.59 -12.25
CA GLY A 232 -11.88 3.20 -12.70
C GLY A 232 -11.85 2.27 -13.91
N GLN A 233 -12.94 2.19 -14.66
CA GLN A 233 -13.13 1.26 -15.78
C GLN A 233 -12.68 1.88 -17.10
N TRP A 234 -11.38 1.85 -17.36
CA TRP A 234 -10.80 2.50 -18.54
C TRP A 234 -11.12 1.79 -19.87
N GLN A 235 -11.22 0.46 -19.89
CA GLN A 235 -11.48 -0.28 -21.14
C GLN A 235 -12.91 -0.04 -21.70
N PRO A 236 -13.99 -0.07 -20.89
CA PRO A 236 -15.30 0.33 -21.37
C PRO A 236 -15.35 1.80 -21.79
N ALA A 237 -14.71 2.71 -21.04
CA ALA A 237 -14.65 4.14 -21.37
C ALA A 237 -14.04 4.38 -22.76
N LEU A 238 -12.91 3.73 -23.08
CA LEU A 238 -12.27 3.82 -24.40
C LEU A 238 -13.16 3.28 -25.52
N ARG A 239 -13.83 2.15 -25.29
CA ARG A 239 -14.73 1.54 -26.29
C ARG A 239 -15.88 2.49 -26.63
N LEU A 240 -16.46 3.15 -25.63
CA LEU A 240 -17.51 4.15 -25.82
C LEU A 240 -16.99 5.36 -26.59
N LEU A 241 -15.85 5.93 -26.19
CA LEU A 241 -15.23 7.07 -26.87
C LEU A 241 -14.94 6.76 -28.34
N GLY A 242 -14.43 5.56 -28.63
CA GLY A 242 -14.15 5.10 -30.00
C GLY A 242 -15.40 4.78 -30.83
N ALA A 243 -16.54 4.48 -30.20
CA ALA A 243 -17.80 4.21 -30.88
C ALA A 243 -18.53 5.48 -31.34
N MET A 244 -18.34 6.62 -30.66
CA MET A 244 -19.05 7.88 -30.94
C MET A 244 -18.94 8.34 -32.42
N PRO A 245 -17.76 8.35 -33.07
CA PRO A 245 -17.66 8.76 -34.47
C PRO A 245 -18.46 7.87 -35.43
N GLY A 246 -18.54 6.56 -35.16
CA GLY A 246 -19.33 5.62 -35.94
C GLY A 246 -20.84 5.89 -35.88
N LEU A 247 -21.28 6.59 -34.84
CA LEU A 247 -22.66 7.02 -34.62
C LEU A 247 -22.92 8.47 -35.06
N LYS A 248 -21.96 9.09 -35.77
CA LYS A 248 -21.98 10.52 -36.15
C LYS A 248 -22.06 11.48 -34.95
N LEU A 249 -21.64 11.03 -33.76
CA LEU A 249 -21.43 11.87 -32.60
C LEU A 249 -19.97 12.32 -32.57
N LEU A 250 -19.74 13.60 -32.28
CA LEU A 250 -18.38 14.13 -32.14
C LEU A 250 -17.98 14.06 -30.67
N PRO A 251 -16.93 13.30 -30.30
CA PRO A 251 -16.35 13.39 -28.97
C PRO A 251 -15.87 14.82 -28.71
N ASP A 252 -16.22 15.34 -27.54
CA ASP A 252 -15.84 16.66 -27.06
C ASP A 252 -14.78 16.57 -25.95
N GLU A 253 -14.37 17.73 -25.43
CA GLU A 253 -13.39 17.84 -24.34
C GLU A 253 -13.84 17.08 -23.09
N ILE A 254 -15.15 17.08 -22.79
CA ILE A 254 -15.75 16.38 -21.64
C ILE A 254 -15.59 14.87 -21.79
N SER A 255 -15.92 14.31 -22.96
CA SER A 255 -15.81 12.88 -23.26
C SER A 255 -14.36 12.39 -23.15
N TYR A 256 -13.41 13.17 -23.68
CA TYR A 256 -11.99 12.85 -23.59
C TYR A 256 -11.46 12.96 -22.15
N ASN A 257 -11.79 14.03 -21.42
CA ASN A 257 -11.37 14.21 -20.03
C ASN A 257 -11.86 13.06 -19.15
N ALA A 258 -13.12 12.63 -19.30
CA ALA A 258 -13.66 11.48 -18.59
C ALA A 258 -12.92 10.17 -18.94
N ALA A 259 -12.57 9.96 -20.22
CA ALA A 259 -11.80 8.79 -20.63
C ALA A 259 -10.36 8.80 -20.07
N ILE A 260 -9.67 9.94 -20.08
CA ILE A 260 -8.33 10.10 -19.47
C ILE A 260 -8.42 9.88 -17.96
N GLY A 261 -9.44 10.43 -17.29
CA GLY A 261 -9.71 10.20 -15.88
C GLY A 261 -9.95 8.72 -15.54
N ALA A 262 -10.65 7.99 -16.42
CA ALA A 262 -10.87 6.56 -16.28
C ALA A 262 -9.55 5.79 -16.37
N CYS A 263 -8.67 6.16 -17.32
CA CYS A 263 -7.32 5.61 -17.43
C CYS A 263 -6.48 5.92 -16.19
N SER A 264 -6.58 7.13 -15.61
CA SER A 264 -5.90 7.49 -14.37
C SER A 264 -6.32 6.61 -13.20
N ARG A 265 -7.62 6.45 -12.96
CA ARG A 265 -8.14 5.61 -11.88
C ARG A 265 -7.88 4.12 -12.11
N GLY A 266 -7.85 3.68 -13.36
CA GLY A 266 -7.56 2.31 -13.76
C GLY A 266 -6.07 1.96 -13.91
N GLY A 267 -5.14 2.89 -13.64
CA GLY A 267 -3.70 2.67 -13.72
C GLY A 267 -3.12 2.53 -15.14
N ALA A 268 -3.88 2.91 -16.17
CA ALA A 268 -3.50 2.79 -17.59
C ALA A 268 -2.81 4.07 -18.10
N TRP A 269 -1.66 4.41 -17.53
CA TRP A 269 -0.95 5.68 -17.79
C TRP A 269 -0.55 5.87 -19.27
N GLN A 270 -0.14 4.81 -19.97
CA GLN A 270 0.26 4.90 -21.39
C GLN A 270 -0.91 5.36 -22.26
N VAL A 271 -2.11 4.85 -21.95
CA VAL A 271 -3.34 5.20 -22.66
C VAL A 271 -3.76 6.62 -22.30
N ALA A 272 -3.63 7.04 -21.04
CA ALA A 272 -3.95 8.40 -20.62
C ALA A 272 -3.12 9.44 -21.41
N ILE A 273 -1.81 9.21 -21.57
CA ILE A 273 -0.93 10.08 -22.35
C ILE A 273 -1.29 10.05 -23.84
N SER A 274 -1.54 8.87 -24.41
CA SER A 274 -1.89 8.77 -25.84
C SER A 274 -3.23 9.44 -26.16
N LEU A 275 -4.20 9.40 -25.25
CA LEU A 275 -5.45 10.14 -25.38
C LEU A 275 -5.25 11.65 -25.32
N LEU A 276 -4.39 12.14 -24.42
CA LEU A 276 -4.05 13.56 -24.31
C LEU A 276 -3.41 14.10 -25.60
N GLU A 277 -2.49 13.33 -26.20
CA GLU A 277 -1.90 13.64 -27.50
C GLU A 277 -2.94 13.59 -28.63
N HIS A 278 -3.82 12.58 -28.60
CA HIS A 278 -4.88 12.42 -29.60
C HIS A 278 -5.90 13.57 -29.57
N MET A 279 -6.21 14.15 -28.41
CA MET A 279 -7.02 15.37 -28.32
C MET A 279 -6.41 16.51 -29.16
N SER A 280 -5.09 16.73 -29.01
CA SER A 280 -4.38 17.76 -29.78
C SER A 280 -4.45 17.50 -31.29
N GLN A 281 -4.31 16.23 -31.72
CA GLN A 281 -4.41 15.84 -33.14
C GLN A 281 -5.82 16.07 -33.71
N LYS A 282 -6.86 15.92 -32.88
CA LYS A 282 -8.26 16.19 -33.24
C LYS A 282 -8.65 17.67 -33.17
N ARG A 283 -7.67 18.56 -32.93
CA ARG A 283 -7.88 20.01 -32.75
C ARG A 283 -8.76 20.36 -31.54
N LEU A 284 -8.94 19.43 -30.61
CA LEU A 284 -9.45 19.73 -29.28
C LEU A 284 -8.31 20.31 -28.44
N ARG A 285 -8.59 21.27 -27.56
CA ARG A 285 -7.55 21.88 -26.72
C ARG A 285 -7.53 21.16 -25.37
N PRO A 286 -6.46 20.41 -25.05
CA PRO A 286 -6.30 19.89 -23.70
C PRO A 286 -6.30 21.06 -22.71
N ASP A 287 -7.04 20.90 -21.62
CA ASP A 287 -7.16 21.88 -20.56
C ASP A 287 -6.46 21.41 -19.28
N VAL A 288 -6.60 22.17 -18.20
CA VAL A 288 -6.02 21.82 -16.89
C VAL A 288 -6.54 20.46 -16.41
N ILE A 289 -7.79 20.11 -16.71
CA ILE A 289 -8.42 18.84 -16.29
C ILE A 289 -7.81 17.66 -17.06
N SER A 290 -7.59 17.81 -18.37
CA SER A 290 -6.93 16.78 -19.21
C SER A 290 -5.54 16.45 -18.66
N TYR A 291 -4.72 17.48 -18.41
CA TYR A 291 -3.37 17.30 -17.91
C TYR A 291 -3.34 16.78 -16.47
N ASN A 292 -4.19 17.29 -15.57
CA ASN A 292 -4.29 16.79 -14.18
C ASN A 292 -4.58 15.28 -14.16
N SER A 293 -5.47 14.83 -15.03
CA SER A 293 -5.82 13.41 -15.15
C SER A 293 -4.63 12.58 -15.65
N ALA A 294 -3.90 13.06 -16.66
CA ALA A 294 -2.71 12.39 -17.19
C ALA A 294 -1.53 12.37 -16.19
N VAL A 295 -1.28 13.47 -15.48
CA VAL A 295 -0.28 13.55 -14.41
C VAL A 295 -0.63 12.59 -13.27
N SER A 296 -1.89 12.54 -12.84
CA SER A 296 -2.32 11.58 -11.81
C SER A 296 -2.25 10.12 -12.28
N ALA A 297 -2.44 9.85 -13.57
CA ALA A 297 -2.21 8.52 -14.13
C ALA A 297 -0.73 8.11 -13.99
N CYS A 298 0.20 9.03 -14.32
CA CYS A 298 1.63 8.81 -14.16
C CYS A 298 2.03 8.64 -12.69
N GLU A 299 1.48 9.48 -11.81
CA GLU A 299 1.63 9.41 -10.36
C GLU A 299 1.25 8.03 -9.82
N LYS A 300 0.05 7.52 -10.13
CA LYS A 300 -0.41 6.19 -9.67
C LYS A 300 0.42 5.03 -10.20
N SER A 301 1.07 5.20 -11.34
CA SER A 301 1.97 4.20 -11.93
C SER A 301 3.45 4.41 -11.58
N GLY A 302 3.78 5.34 -10.67
CA GLY A 302 5.16 5.62 -10.25
C GLY A 302 6.06 6.22 -11.34
N ARG A 303 5.49 6.77 -12.41
CA ARG A 303 6.21 7.33 -13.56
C ARG A 303 6.53 8.81 -13.35
N TRP A 304 7.38 9.11 -12.37
CA TRP A 304 7.69 10.48 -11.95
C TRP A 304 8.29 11.33 -13.08
N GLN A 305 9.16 10.77 -13.94
CA GLN A 305 9.75 11.53 -15.05
C GLN A 305 8.69 12.04 -16.02
N LEU A 306 7.69 11.21 -16.33
CA LEU A 306 6.60 11.57 -17.23
C LEU A 306 5.66 12.58 -16.59
N ALA A 307 5.36 12.43 -15.29
CA ALA A 307 4.58 13.40 -14.55
C ALA A 307 5.21 14.81 -14.59
N LEU A 308 6.53 14.90 -14.39
CA LEU A 308 7.25 16.18 -14.49
C LEU A 308 7.35 16.70 -15.92
N GLY A 309 7.53 15.82 -16.91
CA GLY A 309 7.51 16.19 -18.32
C GLY A 309 6.17 16.80 -18.74
N LEU A 310 5.06 16.23 -18.29
CA LEU A 310 3.71 16.77 -18.54
C LEU A 310 3.49 18.12 -17.83
N LEU A 311 3.98 18.27 -16.60
CA LEU A 311 3.93 19.55 -15.88
C LEU A 311 4.70 20.66 -16.62
N ASP A 312 5.88 20.33 -17.15
CA ASP A 312 6.69 21.26 -17.95
C ASP A 312 6.01 21.58 -19.29
N GLU A 313 5.41 20.57 -19.94
CA GLU A 313 4.66 20.75 -21.18
C GLU A 313 3.47 21.71 -20.99
N MET A 314 2.72 21.61 -19.89
CA MET A 314 1.64 22.55 -19.56
C MET A 314 2.15 24.00 -19.57
N LEU A 315 3.28 24.25 -18.89
CA LEU A 315 3.89 25.58 -18.82
C LEU A 315 4.32 26.08 -20.20
N HIS A 316 4.93 25.24 -21.02
CA HIS A 316 5.31 25.57 -22.40
C HIS A 316 4.10 25.91 -23.27
N ARG A 317 2.97 25.21 -23.06
CA ARG A 317 1.70 25.47 -23.74
C ARG A 317 0.88 26.62 -23.16
N ARG A 318 1.42 27.32 -22.14
CA ARG A 318 0.75 28.42 -21.42
C ARG A 318 -0.55 28.00 -20.73
N ILE A 319 -0.66 26.72 -20.35
CA ILE A 319 -1.71 26.20 -19.49
C ILE A 319 -1.17 26.29 -18.06
N LEU A 320 -1.81 27.06 -17.20
CA LEU A 320 -1.34 27.27 -15.83
C LEU A 320 -1.67 26.04 -14.98
N PRO A 321 -0.66 25.32 -14.44
CA PRO A 321 -0.91 24.24 -13.49
C PRO A 321 -1.54 24.77 -12.20
N ASP A 322 -2.45 23.99 -11.62
CA ASP A 322 -3.14 24.32 -10.38
C ASP A 322 -2.55 23.55 -9.18
N ASP A 323 -3.19 23.69 -8.02
CA ASP A 323 -2.79 22.98 -6.80
C ASP A 323 -2.91 21.46 -6.95
N ILE A 324 -3.87 20.97 -7.76
CA ILE A 324 -4.04 19.55 -8.07
C ILE A 324 -2.85 19.05 -8.91
N THR A 325 -2.43 19.79 -9.95
CA THR A 325 -1.29 19.38 -10.79
C THR A 325 0.00 19.24 -9.97
N TYR A 326 0.33 20.27 -9.18
CA TYR A 326 1.55 20.26 -8.36
C TYR A 326 1.50 19.18 -7.29
N SER A 327 0.35 18.99 -6.64
CA SER A 327 0.13 17.92 -5.67
C SER A 327 0.38 16.53 -6.27
N ALA A 328 -0.17 16.26 -7.46
CA ALA A 328 0.05 15.00 -8.16
C ALA A 328 1.51 14.83 -8.61
N ALA A 329 2.18 15.90 -9.04
CA ALA A 329 3.60 15.85 -9.39
C ALA A 329 4.49 15.56 -8.16
N ILE A 330 4.21 16.16 -7.00
CA ILE A 330 4.92 15.89 -5.74
C ILE A 330 4.72 14.43 -5.32
N SER A 331 3.49 13.91 -5.37
CA SER A 331 3.17 12.50 -5.11
C SER A 331 3.85 11.54 -6.10
N ALA A 332 3.96 11.93 -7.37
CA ALA A 332 4.72 11.16 -8.35
C ALA A 332 6.21 11.08 -7.97
N CYS A 333 6.82 12.20 -7.55
CA CYS A 333 8.20 12.23 -7.04
C CYS A 333 8.37 11.38 -5.77
N GLU A 334 7.42 11.41 -4.85
CA GLU A 334 7.36 10.55 -3.65
C GLU A 334 7.39 9.06 -4.03
N LYS A 335 6.53 8.64 -4.97
CA LYS A 335 6.52 7.26 -5.48
C LYS A 335 7.78 6.88 -6.27
N GLY A 336 8.46 7.86 -6.85
CA GLY A 336 9.74 7.71 -7.52
C GLY A 336 10.96 7.78 -6.60
N SER A 337 10.79 7.94 -5.28
CA SER A 337 11.86 8.15 -4.30
C SER A 337 12.78 9.36 -4.64
N ARG A 338 12.22 10.43 -5.23
CA ARG A 338 12.93 11.67 -5.60
C ARG A 338 12.56 12.80 -4.65
N TRP A 339 13.01 12.70 -3.40
CA TRP A 339 12.63 13.62 -2.32
C TRP A 339 13.08 15.06 -2.57
N GLU A 340 14.23 15.28 -3.21
CA GLU A 340 14.76 16.60 -3.55
C GLU A 340 13.82 17.34 -4.50
N LEU A 341 13.31 16.63 -5.51
CA LEU A 341 12.37 17.17 -6.49
C LEU A 341 11.01 17.44 -5.84
N ALA A 342 10.53 16.56 -4.97
CA ALA A 342 9.29 16.75 -4.22
C ALA A 342 9.34 18.04 -3.37
N LEU A 343 10.46 18.28 -2.67
CA LEU A 343 10.67 19.49 -1.88
C LEU A 343 10.78 20.75 -2.75
N ALA A 344 11.51 20.67 -3.87
CA ALA A 344 11.63 21.78 -4.80
C ALA A 344 10.26 22.19 -5.37
N LEU A 345 9.42 21.22 -5.74
CA LEU A 345 8.06 21.48 -6.22
C LEU A 345 7.18 22.12 -5.14
N LEU A 346 7.24 21.63 -3.90
CA LEU A 346 6.50 22.21 -2.78
C LEU A 346 6.92 23.66 -2.52
N ALA A 347 8.23 23.95 -2.56
CA ALA A 347 8.76 25.31 -2.39
C ALA A 347 8.40 26.25 -3.54
N MET A 348 8.19 25.72 -4.75
CA MET A 348 7.75 26.52 -5.90
C MET A 348 6.28 26.95 -5.82
N MET A 349 5.39 26.20 -5.16
CA MET A 349 3.95 26.51 -5.14
C MET A 349 3.64 27.95 -4.65
N PRO A 350 4.18 28.45 -3.52
CA PRO A 350 3.94 29.82 -3.09
C PRO A 350 4.44 30.87 -4.08
N THR A 351 5.59 30.62 -4.74
CA THR A 351 6.14 31.53 -5.76
C THR A 351 5.23 31.66 -6.99
N ARG A 352 4.40 30.64 -7.24
CA ARG A 352 3.37 30.61 -8.28
C ARG A 352 2.00 31.08 -7.80
N LYS A 353 1.90 31.65 -6.60
CA LYS A 353 0.65 32.06 -5.94
C LYS A 353 -0.33 30.90 -5.70
N LEU A 354 0.17 29.67 -5.68
CA LEU A 354 -0.58 28.48 -5.30
C LEU A 354 -0.41 28.24 -3.79
N ARG A 355 -1.45 27.73 -3.14
CA ARG A 355 -1.39 27.35 -1.72
C ARG A 355 -1.14 25.85 -1.62
N PRO A 356 -0.01 25.40 -1.08
CA PRO A 356 0.16 24.00 -0.71
C PRO A 356 -0.97 23.56 0.19
N ASN A 357 -1.55 22.39 -0.10
CA ASN A 357 -2.63 21.82 0.68
C ASN A 357 -2.12 20.64 1.53
N GLU A 358 -3.03 20.03 2.30
CA GLU A 358 -2.75 18.87 3.15
C GLU A 358 -2.07 17.73 2.36
N PHE A 359 -2.51 17.49 1.12
CA PHE A 359 -1.98 16.45 0.26
C PHE A 359 -0.56 16.76 -0.21
N SER A 360 -0.28 18.00 -0.64
CA SER A 360 1.06 18.40 -1.08
C SER A 360 2.11 18.22 0.03
N TYR A 361 1.78 18.64 1.25
CA TYR A 361 2.66 18.45 2.42
C TYR A 361 2.80 16.98 2.81
N SER A 362 1.70 16.24 2.87
CA SER A 362 1.68 14.79 3.16
C SER A 362 2.62 14.02 2.21
N ALA A 363 2.51 14.28 0.91
CA ALA A 363 3.34 13.65 -0.11
C ALA A 363 4.81 14.06 0.02
N ALA A 364 5.12 15.31 0.32
CA ALA A 364 6.50 15.75 0.54
C ALA A 364 7.13 15.14 1.80
N ILE A 365 6.36 15.00 2.89
CA ILE A 365 6.82 14.33 4.13
C ILE A 365 7.10 12.85 3.84
N SER A 366 6.22 12.15 3.13
CA SER A 366 6.45 10.76 2.74
C SER A 366 7.62 10.61 1.74
N ALA A 367 7.84 11.58 0.85
CA ALA A 367 9.04 11.60 0.01
C ALA A 367 10.31 11.68 0.87
N CYS A 368 10.34 12.55 1.89
CA CYS A 368 11.46 12.65 2.83
C CYS A 368 11.67 11.35 3.63
N GLU A 369 10.58 10.70 4.06
CA GLU A 369 10.62 9.37 4.68
C GLU A 369 11.28 8.34 3.76
N LYS A 370 10.90 8.27 2.48
CA LYS A 370 11.54 7.39 1.50
C LYS A 370 13.01 7.72 1.22
N GLY A 371 13.37 9.00 1.28
CA GLY A 371 14.76 9.49 1.17
C GLY A 371 15.60 9.40 2.45
N ALA A 372 15.07 8.80 3.53
CA ALA A 372 15.69 8.76 4.87
C ALA A 372 16.05 10.14 5.47
N GLN A 373 15.39 11.21 5.01
CA GLN A 373 15.59 12.59 5.46
C GLN A 373 14.65 12.96 6.62
N TRP A 374 14.83 12.33 7.78
CA TRP A 374 13.93 12.47 8.91
C TRP A 374 13.85 13.90 9.48
N GLN A 375 14.95 14.65 9.46
CA GLN A 375 14.96 16.05 9.94
C GLN A 375 14.05 16.92 9.09
N LEU A 376 14.10 16.76 7.76
CA LEU A 376 13.27 17.53 6.82
C LEU A 376 11.79 17.15 6.95
N ALA A 377 11.49 15.85 7.13
CA ALA A 377 10.13 15.37 7.38
C ALA A 377 9.50 16.04 8.61
N LEU A 378 10.25 16.15 9.72
CA LEU A 378 9.81 16.81 10.94
C LEU A 378 9.64 18.32 10.77
N GLN A 379 10.59 18.97 10.08
CA GLN A 379 10.49 20.39 9.79
C GLN A 379 9.23 20.70 8.98
N LEU A 380 8.95 19.93 7.93
CA LEU A 380 7.73 20.09 7.13
C LEU A 380 6.46 19.92 7.96
N LEU A 381 6.38 18.89 8.80
CA LEU A 381 5.22 18.66 9.67
C LEU A 381 4.99 19.86 10.61
N SER A 382 6.06 20.41 11.20
CA SER A 382 5.98 21.59 12.08
C SER A 382 5.61 22.89 11.35
N MET A 383 5.86 22.97 10.04
CA MET A 383 5.50 24.13 9.21
C MET A 383 4.02 24.14 8.81
N MET A 384 3.35 22.99 8.76
CA MET A 384 1.95 22.91 8.29
C MET A 384 1.00 23.85 9.06
N PRO A 385 0.97 23.88 10.42
CA PRO A 385 0.07 24.76 11.16
C PRO A 385 0.35 26.25 10.91
N ASN A 386 1.63 26.62 10.79
CA ASN A 386 2.04 28.01 10.50
C ASN A 386 1.57 28.47 9.12
N MET A 387 1.39 27.54 8.18
CA MET A 387 0.88 27.78 6.85
C MET A 387 -0.65 27.65 6.76
N GLY A 388 -1.33 27.46 7.90
CA GLY A 388 -2.79 27.29 7.98
C GLY A 388 -3.29 25.93 7.47
N VAL A 389 -2.40 24.95 7.31
CA VAL A 389 -2.72 23.59 6.89
C VAL A 389 -2.72 22.68 8.12
N ARG A 390 -3.78 21.90 8.32
CA ARG A 390 -3.84 20.97 9.46
C ARG A 390 -3.15 19.65 9.07
N PRO A 391 -2.18 19.16 9.86
CA PRO A 391 -1.67 17.80 9.70
C PRO A 391 -2.79 16.77 9.85
N ASN A 392 -2.75 15.73 9.03
CA ASN A 392 -3.67 14.58 9.10
C ASN A 392 -2.95 13.34 9.63
N ALA A 393 -3.68 12.24 9.77
CA ALA A 393 -3.10 10.98 10.21
C ALA A 393 -1.92 10.55 9.34
N PHE A 394 -2.07 10.62 8.01
CA PHE A 394 -1.02 10.25 7.07
C PHE A 394 0.28 11.06 7.23
N SER A 395 0.18 12.38 7.47
CA SER A 395 1.32 13.27 7.69
C SER A 395 2.11 12.87 8.94
N TYR A 396 1.41 12.58 10.04
CA TYR A 396 2.03 12.07 11.26
C TYR A 396 2.63 10.67 11.05
N SER A 397 1.90 9.76 10.41
CA SER A 397 2.36 8.39 10.07
C SER A 397 3.66 8.41 9.29
N ALA A 398 3.74 9.24 8.24
CA ALA A 398 4.94 9.40 7.41
C ALA A 398 6.11 10.01 8.20
N ALA A 399 5.85 11.01 9.06
CA ALA A 399 6.90 11.60 9.90
C ALA A 399 7.42 10.63 10.98
N ILE A 400 6.55 9.81 11.58
CA ILE A 400 6.93 8.77 12.55
C ILE A 400 7.77 7.69 11.86
N SER A 401 7.39 7.27 10.65
CA SER A 401 8.19 6.32 9.86
C SER A 401 9.52 6.92 9.40
N ALA A 402 9.58 8.22 9.11
CA ALA A 402 10.86 8.89 8.88
C ALA A 402 11.75 8.83 10.14
N CYS A 403 11.18 9.06 11.33
CA CYS A 403 11.91 8.93 12.60
C CYS A 403 12.41 7.50 12.85
N GLU A 404 11.65 6.48 12.46
CA GLU A 404 12.06 5.07 12.51
C GLU A 404 13.32 4.83 11.68
N LYS A 405 13.37 5.35 10.44
CA LYS A 405 14.56 5.25 9.57
C LYS A 405 15.76 6.03 10.10
N GLY A 406 15.51 7.13 10.82
CA GLY A 406 16.52 7.92 11.51
C GLY A 406 16.95 7.39 12.89
N CYS A 407 16.39 6.27 13.36
CA CYS A 407 16.56 5.73 14.71
C CYS A 407 16.22 6.75 15.84
N GLN A 408 15.29 7.68 15.58
CA GLN A 408 14.88 8.74 16.52
C GLN A 408 13.62 8.36 17.30
N TRP A 409 13.72 7.35 18.16
CA TRP A 409 12.57 6.82 18.91
C TRP A 409 11.88 7.84 19.83
N GLN A 410 12.64 8.80 20.38
CA GLN A 410 12.10 9.85 21.27
C GLN A 410 11.13 10.77 20.52
N LEU A 411 11.52 11.15 19.30
CA LEU A 411 10.72 12.01 18.43
C LEU A 411 9.51 11.23 17.88
N ALA A 412 9.68 9.95 17.54
CA ALA A 412 8.57 9.08 17.16
C ALA A 412 7.51 9.00 18.27
N LEU A 413 7.91 8.84 19.53
CA LEU A 413 6.99 8.80 20.67
C LEU A 413 6.32 10.16 20.94
N SER A 414 7.07 11.27 20.85
CA SER A 414 6.49 12.60 21.03
C SER A 414 5.44 12.90 19.97
N LEU A 415 5.71 12.56 18.70
CA LEU A 415 4.74 12.73 17.61
C LEU A 415 3.49 11.87 17.81
N LEU A 416 3.64 10.64 18.29
CA LEU A 416 2.50 9.75 18.56
C LEU A 416 1.62 10.28 19.69
N SER A 417 2.23 10.94 20.69
CA SER A 417 1.50 11.64 21.75
C SER A 417 0.81 12.92 21.26
N GLU A 418 1.47 13.68 20.38
CA GLU A 418 0.92 14.89 19.76
C GLU A 418 -0.29 14.55 18.88
N MET A 419 -0.18 13.51 18.06
CA MET A 419 -1.27 13.00 17.23
C MET A 419 -2.53 12.67 18.06
N ARG A 420 -2.36 12.00 19.20
CA ARG A 420 -3.46 11.73 20.15
C ARG A 420 -4.04 13.03 20.74
N GLY A 421 -3.19 14.00 21.05
CA GLY A 421 -3.60 15.33 21.57
C GLY A 421 -4.44 16.14 20.59
N VAL A 422 -4.23 15.97 19.28
CA VAL A 422 -5.02 16.62 18.21
C VAL A 422 -6.28 15.80 17.85
N THR A 423 -6.69 14.83 18.69
CA THR A 423 -7.84 13.92 18.48
C THR A 423 -7.74 13.02 17.24
N LEU A 424 -6.54 12.86 16.67
CA LEU A 424 -6.30 11.89 15.61
C LEU A 424 -6.01 10.52 16.25
N THR A 425 -6.66 9.47 15.77
CA THR A 425 -6.38 8.10 16.22
C THR A 425 -5.14 7.58 15.52
N PRO A 426 -4.06 7.21 16.24
CA PRO A 426 -2.90 6.55 15.64
C PRO A 426 -3.35 5.33 14.83
N ASP A 427 -2.93 5.28 13.57
CA ASP A 427 -3.18 4.12 12.72
C ASP A 427 -2.18 3.00 13.04
N GLU A 428 -2.47 1.79 12.55
CA GLU A 428 -1.61 0.62 12.75
C GLU A 428 -0.18 0.88 12.24
N PHE A 429 -0.05 1.63 11.15
CA PHE A 429 1.22 1.99 10.55
C PHE A 429 2.06 2.90 11.47
N SER A 430 1.47 3.95 12.06
CA SER A 430 2.15 4.83 13.03
C SER A 430 2.67 4.07 14.24
N CYS A 431 1.83 3.21 14.81
CA CYS A 431 2.23 2.40 15.96
C CYS A 431 3.32 1.39 15.59
N SER A 432 3.25 0.78 14.40
CA SER A 432 4.27 -0.15 13.90
C SER A 432 5.61 0.54 13.67
N ALA A 433 5.61 1.70 13.01
CA ALA A 433 6.81 2.51 12.81
C ALA A 433 7.44 2.95 14.14
N ALA A 434 6.63 3.37 15.12
CA ALA A 434 7.13 3.68 16.46
C ALA A 434 7.73 2.45 17.17
N MET A 435 7.07 1.29 17.09
CA MET A 435 7.57 0.03 17.66
C MET A 435 8.87 -0.44 17.01
N SER A 436 8.97 -0.38 15.68
CA SER A 436 10.19 -0.67 14.92
C SER A 436 11.32 0.30 15.30
N SER A 437 11.01 1.57 15.57
CA SER A 437 12.01 2.55 16.03
C SER A 437 12.59 2.17 17.39
N PHE A 438 11.79 1.60 18.30
CA PHE A 438 12.26 1.06 19.58
C PHE A 438 13.13 -0.18 19.39
N GLU A 439 12.74 -1.06 18.47
CA GLU A 439 13.50 -2.27 18.13
C GLU A 439 14.91 -1.92 17.61
N LYS A 440 14.99 -1.00 16.65
CA LYS A 440 16.26 -0.50 16.08
C LYS A 440 17.13 0.20 17.14
N SER A 441 16.50 0.85 18.11
CA SER A 441 17.18 1.61 19.16
C SER A 441 17.44 0.80 20.45
N GLY A 442 16.99 -0.46 20.52
CA GLY A 442 17.09 -1.33 21.70
C GLY A 442 16.29 -0.87 22.93
N GLN A 443 15.27 -0.02 22.74
CA GLN A 443 14.50 0.64 23.81
C GLN A 443 13.30 -0.22 24.26
N TRP A 444 13.60 -1.33 24.93
CA TRP A 444 12.58 -2.28 25.40
C TRP A 444 11.57 -1.71 26.42
N PRO A 445 11.90 -0.80 27.37
CA PRO A 445 10.91 -0.28 28.33
C PRO A 445 9.76 0.47 27.64
N GLN A 446 10.09 1.28 26.64
CA GLN A 446 9.17 2.12 25.90
C GLN A 446 8.30 1.27 24.97
N ALA A 447 8.87 0.20 24.39
CA ALA A 447 8.10 -0.78 23.62
C ALA A 447 7.04 -1.48 24.48
N LEU A 448 7.37 -1.86 25.73
CA LEU A 448 6.41 -2.44 26.68
C LEU A 448 5.34 -1.45 27.13
N GLN A 449 5.73 -0.21 27.39
CA GLN A 449 4.79 0.84 27.78
C GLN A 449 3.79 1.13 26.66
N LEU A 450 4.26 1.30 25.42
CA LEU A 450 3.38 1.53 24.27
C LEU A 450 2.43 0.34 24.04
N LEU A 451 2.93 -0.89 24.22
CA LEU A 451 2.10 -2.10 24.15
C LEU A 451 1.02 -2.13 25.23
N GLY A 452 1.33 -1.69 26.45
CA GLY A 452 0.37 -1.57 27.55
C GLY A 452 -0.70 -0.50 27.32
N ASP A 453 -0.31 0.64 26.76
CA ASP A 453 -1.22 1.75 26.41
C ASP A 453 -2.23 1.38 25.31
N MET A 454 -1.94 0.34 24.52
CA MET A 454 -2.78 -0.13 23.40
C MET A 454 -3.85 -1.18 23.81
N GLY A 455 -4.11 -1.35 25.12
CA GLY A 455 -4.90 -2.45 25.70
C GLY A 455 -6.36 -2.67 25.23
N SER A 456 -6.72 -3.96 25.22
CA SER A 456 -8.01 -4.70 25.11
C SER A 456 -8.94 -4.61 23.88
N ASN A 457 -8.78 -3.69 22.92
CA ASN A 457 -9.84 -3.52 21.89
C ASN A 457 -9.55 -3.93 20.43
N ARG A 458 -8.41 -4.56 20.07
CA ARG A 458 -8.22 -5.16 18.72
C ARG A 458 -7.36 -6.43 18.77
N LEU A 459 -8.02 -7.59 18.77
CA LEU A 459 -7.42 -8.92 18.99
C LEU A 459 -6.44 -9.39 17.89
N GLU A 460 -6.48 -8.84 16.67
CA GLU A 460 -5.50 -9.19 15.61
C GLU A 460 -4.24 -8.30 15.65
N GLN A 461 -4.36 -7.06 16.14
CA GLN A 461 -3.27 -6.08 16.15
C GLN A 461 -2.24 -6.34 17.26
N LEU A 462 -2.62 -7.06 18.32
CA LEU A 462 -1.72 -7.39 19.42
C LEU A 462 -0.55 -8.30 19.00
N THR A 463 -0.73 -9.15 17.99
CA THR A 463 0.28 -10.17 17.64
C THR A 463 1.54 -9.56 17.01
N ILE A 464 1.39 -8.64 16.05
CA ILE A 464 2.54 -7.98 15.39
C ILE A 464 3.30 -7.11 16.40
N PHE A 465 2.59 -6.31 17.20
CA PHE A 465 3.23 -5.44 18.19
C PHE A 465 3.88 -6.22 19.35
N ARG A 466 3.26 -7.33 19.80
CA ARG A 466 3.88 -8.24 20.77
C ARG A 466 5.12 -8.91 20.19
N ASN A 467 5.12 -9.32 18.92
CA ASN A 467 6.29 -9.88 18.25
C ASN A 467 7.47 -8.89 18.23
N THR A 468 7.23 -7.65 17.80
CA THR A 468 8.26 -6.59 17.83
C THR A 468 8.73 -6.30 19.25
N ALA A 469 7.83 -6.31 20.25
CA ALA A 469 8.20 -6.17 21.66
C ALA A 469 9.08 -7.33 22.17
N VAL A 470 8.78 -8.58 21.80
CA VAL A 470 9.60 -9.77 22.13
C VAL A 470 11.00 -9.62 21.56
N VAL A 471 11.13 -9.25 20.28
CA VAL A 471 12.43 -9.01 19.63
C VAL A 471 13.18 -7.87 20.31
N THR A 472 12.50 -6.77 20.62
CA THR A 472 13.12 -5.61 21.30
C THR A 472 13.60 -5.96 22.72
N CYS A 473 12.80 -6.69 23.51
CA CYS A 473 13.16 -7.17 24.83
C CYS A 473 14.35 -8.15 24.80
N SER A 474 14.41 -9.01 23.77
CA SER A 474 15.55 -9.91 23.54
C SER A 474 16.83 -9.14 23.21
N LYS A 475 16.77 -8.19 22.26
CA LYS A 475 17.88 -7.28 21.93
C LYS A 475 18.35 -6.48 23.16
N GLY A 476 17.42 -6.08 24.03
CA GLY A 476 17.69 -5.40 25.30
C GLY A 476 18.20 -6.30 26.44
N GLY A 477 18.39 -7.60 26.21
CA GLY A 477 18.87 -8.56 27.22
C GLY A 477 17.86 -8.92 28.32
N ARG A 478 16.59 -8.50 28.17
CA ARG A 478 15.49 -8.75 29.12
C ARG A 478 14.68 -9.99 28.74
N TRP A 479 15.37 -11.12 28.70
CA TRP A 479 14.84 -12.43 28.31
C TRP A 479 13.61 -12.89 29.13
N GLN A 480 13.52 -12.54 30.43
CA GLN A 480 12.36 -12.90 31.26
C GLN A 480 11.06 -12.24 30.80
N GLU A 481 11.12 -10.97 30.42
CA GLU A 481 9.95 -10.24 29.91
C GLU A 481 9.62 -10.70 28.47
N ALA A 482 10.64 -10.98 27.65
CA ALA A 482 10.44 -11.59 26.34
C ALA A 482 9.72 -12.95 26.45
N LEU A 483 10.10 -13.79 27.42
CA LEU A 483 9.46 -15.08 27.69
C LEU A 483 8.03 -14.92 28.20
N ARG A 484 7.79 -14.01 29.16
CA ARG A 484 6.42 -13.72 29.65
C ARG A 484 5.51 -13.31 28.50
N LEU A 485 5.97 -12.36 27.67
CA LEU A 485 5.23 -11.91 26.48
C LEU A 485 4.95 -13.05 25.49
N GLY A 486 5.90 -13.97 25.31
CA GLY A 486 5.73 -15.14 24.44
C GLY A 486 4.83 -16.22 25.03
N GLN A 487 4.76 -16.33 26.37
CA GLN A 487 3.93 -17.31 27.08
C GLN A 487 2.45 -16.90 27.13
N ASP A 488 2.16 -15.61 27.33
CA ASP A 488 0.81 -14.99 27.40
C ASP A 488 0.10 -14.87 26.03
N MET A 489 0.57 -15.59 25.02
CA MET A 489 0.02 -15.58 23.67
C MET A 489 -1.02 -16.71 23.50
N ASP A 490 -2.29 -16.41 23.21
CA ASP A 490 -3.29 -17.43 22.83
C ASP A 490 -3.15 -17.88 21.35
N ALA A 491 -2.50 -17.07 20.50
CA ALA A 491 -2.12 -17.38 19.11
C ALA A 491 -0.58 -17.40 19.00
N VAL A 492 0.04 -18.31 18.25
CA VAL A 492 1.51 -18.50 18.30
C VAL A 492 2.28 -17.29 17.72
N PRO A 493 3.44 -16.89 18.30
CA PRO A 493 4.28 -15.81 17.76
C PRO A 493 4.76 -16.09 16.33
N GLY A 494 5.13 -15.04 15.59
CA GLY A 494 5.80 -15.19 14.30
C GLY A 494 7.08 -16.04 14.44
N LEU A 495 7.47 -16.73 13.36
CA LEU A 495 8.59 -17.69 13.35
C LEU A 495 9.89 -17.08 13.93
N GLU A 496 10.17 -15.81 13.65
CA GLU A 496 11.33 -15.05 14.15
C GLU A 496 11.30 -14.81 15.68
N SER A 497 10.15 -14.48 16.26
CA SER A 497 9.97 -14.30 17.70
C SER A 497 10.18 -15.63 18.44
N CYS A 498 9.64 -16.71 17.89
CA CYS A 498 9.80 -18.07 18.41
C CYS A 498 11.23 -18.57 18.32
N ALA A 499 11.93 -18.32 17.20
CA ALA A 499 13.36 -18.59 17.04
C ALA A 499 14.19 -17.88 18.12
N THR A 500 13.89 -16.61 18.36
CA THR A 500 14.57 -15.76 19.34
C THR A 500 14.33 -16.25 20.78
N LEU A 501 13.11 -16.71 21.09
CA LEU A 501 12.77 -17.26 22.40
C LEU A 501 13.36 -18.66 22.63
N LEU A 502 13.33 -19.53 21.61
CA LEU A 502 13.99 -20.84 21.66
C LEU A 502 15.51 -20.68 21.84
N MET A 503 16.13 -19.71 21.17
CA MET A 503 17.53 -19.33 21.37
C MET A 503 17.83 -18.89 22.82
N GLU A 504 17.01 -18.02 23.42
CA GLU A 504 17.26 -17.57 24.81
C GLU A 504 17.03 -18.69 25.83
N CYS A 505 16.04 -19.56 25.61
CA CYS A 505 15.84 -20.78 26.41
C CYS A 505 17.04 -21.72 26.32
N GLU A 506 17.51 -21.98 25.10
CA GLU A 506 18.68 -22.79 24.81
C GLU A 506 19.92 -22.26 25.53
N GLN A 507 20.21 -20.98 25.34
CA GLN A 507 21.42 -20.40 25.89
C GLN A 507 21.40 -20.43 27.42
N ARG A 508 20.24 -20.50 28.07
CA ARG A 508 20.12 -20.47 29.53
C ARG A 508 19.85 -21.84 30.15
N ASP A 509 19.99 -22.92 29.36
CA ASP A 509 19.72 -24.31 29.77
C ASP A 509 18.29 -24.51 30.33
N LEU A 510 17.31 -23.75 29.83
CA LEU A 510 15.91 -23.81 30.25
C LEU A 510 15.14 -24.90 29.48
N LEU A 511 15.61 -26.14 29.59
CA LEU A 511 15.12 -27.28 28.79
C LEU A 511 13.59 -27.50 28.90
N SER A 512 13.02 -27.34 30.10
CA SER A 512 11.57 -27.50 30.32
C SER A 512 10.74 -26.46 29.58
N THR A 513 11.25 -25.23 29.46
CA THR A 513 10.55 -24.12 28.81
C THR A 513 10.72 -24.18 27.30
N GLU A 514 11.90 -24.61 26.85
CA GLU A 514 12.18 -24.92 25.45
C GLU A 514 11.26 -26.01 24.90
N LEU A 515 11.14 -27.14 25.62
CA LEU A 515 10.24 -28.25 25.24
C LEU A 515 8.77 -27.81 25.20
N SER A 516 8.35 -26.95 26.13
CA SER A 516 6.99 -26.39 26.14
C SER A 516 6.72 -25.48 24.94
N LEU A 517 7.67 -24.60 24.60
CA LEU A 517 7.59 -23.72 23.43
C LEU A 517 7.60 -24.52 22.12
N ALA A 518 8.48 -25.52 22.00
CA ALA A 518 8.56 -26.42 20.84
C ALA A 518 7.27 -27.23 20.65
N GLY A 519 6.69 -27.76 21.72
CA GLY A 519 5.42 -28.50 21.66
C GLY A 519 4.23 -27.64 21.25
N ARG A 520 4.18 -26.35 21.66
CA ARG A 520 3.15 -25.40 21.23
C ARG A 520 3.28 -25.05 19.74
N LEU A 521 4.51 -24.84 19.26
CA LEU A 521 4.82 -24.62 17.85
C LEU A 521 4.38 -25.81 16.98
N SER A 522 4.64 -27.03 17.44
CA SER A 522 4.25 -28.27 16.77
C SER A 522 2.74 -28.33 16.48
N GLY A 523 1.90 -27.98 17.46
CA GLY A 523 0.44 -28.07 17.34
C GLY A 523 -0.21 -27.05 16.39
N GLU A 524 0.47 -25.95 16.04
CA GLU A 524 -0.02 -24.96 15.07
C GLU A 524 0.66 -25.04 13.70
N VAL A 525 1.90 -25.53 13.62
CA VAL A 525 2.54 -25.86 12.33
C VAL A 525 1.72 -26.93 11.58
N GLU A 526 1.08 -27.86 12.30
CA GLU A 526 0.11 -28.81 11.74
C GLU A 526 -1.19 -28.14 11.23
N ARG A 527 -1.52 -26.94 11.70
CA ARG A 527 -2.75 -26.19 11.36
C ARG A 527 -2.52 -25.05 10.35
N GLY A 528 -1.27 -24.62 10.16
CA GLY A 528 -0.89 -23.50 9.28
C GLY A 528 -0.42 -23.94 7.89
N PRO A 529 -0.03 -23.00 6.99
CA PRO A 529 0.43 -23.29 5.63
C PRO A 529 1.86 -23.86 5.57
N TYR A 530 2.42 -24.25 6.72
CA TYR A 530 3.80 -24.71 6.83
C TYR A 530 3.90 -26.21 6.52
N PRO A 531 5.03 -26.69 5.94
CA PRO A 531 5.17 -28.10 5.59
C PRO A 531 5.09 -29.00 6.84
N GLY A 532 4.29 -30.07 6.78
CA GLY A 532 3.98 -30.95 7.91
C GLY A 532 5.16 -31.64 8.62
N GLY A 533 6.39 -31.55 8.11
CA GLY A 533 7.59 -32.09 8.76
C GLY A 533 8.32 -31.10 9.69
N LEU A 534 7.95 -29.81 9.69
CA LEU A 534 8.65 -28.78 10.46
C LEU A 534 8.46 -28.94 11.98
N ALA A 535 7.25 -29.33 12.39
CA ALA A 535 6.89 -29.62 13.77
C ALA A 535 7.74 -30.75 14.37
N ASP A 536 7.90 -31.82 13.58
CA ASP A 536 8.69 -32.99 13.96
C ASP A 536 10.16 -32.64 14.14
N VAL A 537 10.73 -31.81 13.26
CA VAL A 537 12.15 -31.41 13.34
C VAL A 537 12.46 -30.57 14.57
N LEU A 538 11.60 -29.63 14.95
CA LEU A 538 11.78 -28.82 16.16
C LEU A 538 11.66 -29.67 17.44
N ASN A 539 10.68 -30.58 17.51
CA ASN A 539 10.54 -31.52 18.62
C ASN A 539 11.73 -32.48 18.70
N CYS A 540 12.22 -32.99 17.56
CA CYS A 540 13.39 -33.86 17.50
C CYS A 540 14.65 -33.15 17.99
N SER A 541 14.83 -31.86 17.65
CA SER A 541 15.99 -31.09 18.12
C SER A 541 15.99 -30.88 19.64
N ALA A 542 14.82 -30.61 20.23
CA ALA A 542 14.69 -30.46 21.67
C ALA A 542 14.89 -31.79 22.42
N GLU A 543 14.34 -32.90 21.91
CA GLU A 543 14.57 -34.24 22.47
C GLU A 543 16.02 -34.72 22.28
N LEU A 544 16.69 -34.34 21.18
CA LEU A 544 18.11 -34.60 20.98
C LEU A 544 18.95 -33.96 22.08
N ARG A 545 18.68 -32.70 22.43
CA ARG A 545 19.39 -32.03 23.53
C ARG A 545 19.09 -32.66 24.89
N ARG A 546 17.86 -33.10 25.12
CA ARG A 546 17.51 -33.88 26.33
C ARG A 546 18.34 -35.16 26.40
N LEU A 547 18.51 -35.88 25.29
CA LEU A 547 19.33 -37.08 25.21
C LEU A 547 20.82 -36.77 25.37
N GLU A 548 21.34 -35.69 24.79
CA GLU A 548 22.72 -35.22 24.95
C GLU A 548 23.03 -34.86 26.41
N GLN A 549 22.14 -34.14 27.12
CA GLN A 549 22.31 -33.84 28.55
C GLN A 549 22.31 -35.12 29.40
N ASN A 550 21.42 -36.06 29.10
CA ASN A 550 21.36 -37.35 29.81
C ASN A 550 22.60 -38.21 29.54
N THR A 551 23.12 -38.24 28.30
CA THR A 551 24.28 -39.04 27.91
C THR A 551 25.62 -38.43 28.34
N ALA A 552 25.72 -37.09 28.42
CA ALA A 552 26.86 -36.39 29.00
C ALA A 552 27.11 -36.77 30.48
N SER A 553 26.04 -37.12 31.22
CA SER A 553 26.14 -37.62 32.59
C SER A 553 26.67 -39.07 32.71
N GLN A 554 26.67 -39.82 31.60
CA GLN A 554 27.04 -41.25 31.55
C GLN A 554 28.24 -41.56 30.63
N GLY A 555 28.87 -40.56 30.01
CA GLY A 555 30.12 -40.70 29.26
C GLY A 555 30.00 -41.39 27.90
N GLY A 556 28.81 -41.47 27.29
CA GLY A 556 28.59 -42.08 25.97
C GLY A 556 28.02 -41.09 24.93
N SER A 557 28.20 -41.36 23.64
CA SER A 557 27.50 -40.66 22.55
C SER A 557 26.04 -41.15 22.45
N PRO A 558 25.05 -40.28 22.14
CA PRO A 558 23.68 -40.72 21.92
C PRO A 558 23.62 -41.80 20.83
N PRO A 559 22.86 -42.91 20.99
CA PRO A 559 22.88 -44.00 20.02
C PRO A 559 22.31 -43.51 18.69
N ALA A 560 23.12 -43.57 17.63
CA ALA A 560 22.71 -43.24 16.26
C ALA A 560 21.44 -44.01 15.79
N LEU A 561 21.17 -45.16 16.41
CA LEU A 561 19.96 -45.97 16.21
C LEU A 561 18.69 -45.35 16.82
N LEU A 562 18.79 -44.58 17.91
CA LEU A 562 17.65 -43.90 18.54
C LEU A 562 17.22 -42.68 17.70
N LEU A 563 18.22 -41.93 17.20
CA LEU A 563 18.06 -40.90 16.16
C LEU A 563 17.35 -41.44 14.92
N ALA A 564 17.84 -42.55 14.38
CA ALA A 564 17.22 -43.22 13.24
C ALA A 564 15.78 -43.70 13.54
N ALA A 565 15.48 -44.17 14.76
CA ALA A 565 14.14 -44.62 15.16
C ALA A 565 13.13 -43.47 15.34
N VAL A 566 13.56 -42.32 15.84
CA VAL A 566 12.73 -41.10 15.96
C VAL A 566 12.36 -40.58 14.57
N PHE A 567 13.32 -40.50 13.64
CA PHE A 567 13.06 -40.13 12.24
C PHE A 567 12.32 -41.22 11.45
N ALA A 568 12.49 -42.50 11.80
CA ALA A 568 11.72 -43.61 11.21
C ALA A 568 10.23 -43.53 11.57
N LYS A 569 9.86 -42.94 12.71
CA LYS A 569 8.46 -42.74 13.08
C LYS A 569 7.75 -41.67 12.22
N ALA A 570 8.51 -40.71 11.69
CA ALA A 570 8.06 -39.70 10.71
C ALA A 570 7.93 -40.25 9.26
N GLN A 571 8.25 -41.53 9.02
CA GLN A 571 8.29 -42.14 7.67
C GLN A 571 6.95 -42.38 6.97
N ARG A 572 5.78 -42.07 7.57
CA ARG A 572 4.52 -42.65 7.09
C ARG A 572 3.98 -42.10 5.77
N ASP A 573 4.47 -40.99 5.25
CA ASP A 573 4.08 -40.51 3.91
C ASP A 573 5.30 -40.25 3.01
N ARG A 574 5.30 -40.87 1.82
CA ARG A 574 6.18 -40.53 0.69
C ARG A 574 5.47 -39.45 -0.15
N PRO A 575 5.95 -38.21 -0.22
CA PRO A 575 5.66 -37.39 -1.38
C PRO A 575 6.63 -37.74 -2.51
N GLN A 576 6.11 -37.91 -3.73
CA GLN A 576 6.93 -37.96 -4.94
C GLN A 576 7.64 -36.62 -5.15
N LEU A 577 8.88 -36.63 -5.65
CA LEU A 577 9.61 -35.41 -6.04
C LEU A 577 8.74 -34.57 -7.00
N PRO A 578 8.39 -33.31 -6.68
CA PRO A 578 7.55 -32.50 -7.55
C PRO A 578 8.32 -32.08 -8.80
N SER A 579 7.73 -32.32 -9.96
CA SER A 579 8.16 -31.73 -11.22
C SER A 579 7.89 -30.22 -11.22
N GLY A 580 8.95 -29.41 -11.22
CA GLY A 580 8.95 -28.08 -11.84
C GLY A 580 8.26 -26.90 -11.13
N VAL A 581 7.98 -26.95 -9.82
CA VAL A 581 7.40 -25.81 -9.08
C VAL A 581 8.32 -25.41 -7.92
N ARG A 582 8.72 -24.13 -7.85
CA ARG A 582 9.35 -23.55 -6.65
C ARG A 582 8.36 -23.65 -5.49
N THR A 583 8.57 -24.60 -4.60
CA THR A 583 7.75 -24.76 -3.40
C THR A 583 8.15 -23.71 -2.35
N HIS A 584 7.16 -23.08 -1.71
CA HIS A 584 7.38 -22.22 -0.55
C HIS A 584 7.58 -23.10 0.71
N GLY A 585 8.68 -22.89 1.46
CA GLY A 585 9.00 -23.59 2.74
C GLY A 585 10.24 -24.51 2.71
N TYR A 586 10.59 -25.11 3.86
CA TYR A 586 11.81 -25.95 4.09
C TYR A 586 11.79 -27.36 3.45
N GLN A 587 11.04 -27.57 2.37
CA GLN A 587 10.80 -28.92 1.83
C GLN A 587 12.07 -29.58 1.27
N ASN A 588 12.94 -28.79 0.64
CA ASN A 588 14.17 -29.30 0.04
C ASN A 588 15.20 -29.66 1.11
N GLU A 589 15.29 -28.86 2.17
CA GLU A 589 16.16 -29.04 3.34
C GLU A 589 15.78 -30.29 4.13
N LEU A 590 14.48 -30.54 4.29
CA LEU A 590 13.98 -31.75 4.93
C LEU A 590 14.17 -32.99 4.05
N ALA A 591 13.95 -32.88 2.73
CA ALA A 591 14.23 -33.96 1.79
C ALA A 591 15.72 -34.32 1.76
N LEU A 592 16.59 -33.32 1.90
CA LEU A 592 18.03 -33.48 1.99
C LEU A 592 18.45 -34.25 3.23
N LEU A 593 17.99 -33.82 4.41
CA LEU A 593 18.26 -34.53 5.65
C LEU A 593 17.78 -35.99 5.54
N ARG A 594 16.58 -36.20 4.99
CA ARG A 594 16.01 -37.53 4.76
C ARG A 594 16.89 -38.37 3.82
N HIS A 595 17.39 -37.81 2.73
CA HIS A 595 18.28 -38.51 1.81
C HIS A 595 19.52 -39.01 2.54
N VAL A 596 20.21 -38.14 3.29
CA VAL A 596 21.42 -38.51 4.04
C VAL A 596 21.15 -39.60 5.07
N LEU A 597 20.09 -39.47 5.86
CA LEU A 597 19.73 -40.47 6.86
C LEU A 597 19.43 -41.85 6.26
N CYS A 598 19.02 -41.90 4.98
CA CYS A 598 18.71 -43.15 4.27
C CYS A 598 19.89 -43.72 3.48
N SER A 599 20.77 -42.87 2.93
CA SER A 599 21.84 -43.29 2.01
C SER A 599 23.23 -43.33 2.64
N ALA A 600 23.48 -42.60 3.74
CA ALA A 600 24.77 -42.55 4.40
C ALA A 600 24.88 -43.53 5.59
N ARG A 601 26.10 -43.91 5.93
CA ARG A 601 26.39 -44.75 7.10
C ARG A 601 26.43 -43.88 8.37
N PRO A 602 25.68 -44.22 9.45
CA PRO A 602 25.76 -43.48 10.71
C PRO A 602 27.17 -43.48 11.30
N GLY A 603 27.59 -42.35 11.88
CA GLY A 603 28.91 -42.14 12.46
C GLY A 603 30.04 -41.94 11.44
N SER A 604 29.73 -41.78 10.15
CA SER A 604 30.71 -41.53 9.10
C SER A 604 30.52 -40.15 8.48
N PRO A 605 31.36 -39.15 8.84
CA PRO A 605 31.31 -37.81 8.26
C PRO A 605 31.49 -37.83 6.74
N ALA A 606 32.38 -38.69 6.24
CA ALA A 606 32.64 -38.83 4.81
C ALA A 606 31.41 -39.36 4.07
N ALA A 607 30.75 -40.40 4.59
CA ALA A 607 29.53 -40.93 3.96
C ALA A 607 28.38 -39.93 3.99
N ALA A 608 28.27 -39.12 5.06
CA ALA A 608 27.30 -38.04 5.13
C ALA A 608 27.59 -36.97 4.06
N ALA A 609 28.85 -36.54 3.91
CA ALA A 609 29.25 -35.57 2.88
C ALA A 609 28.98 -36.09 1.45
N ASP A 610 29.31 -37.35 1.17
CA ASP A 610 29.05 -37.97 -0.13
C ASP A 610 27.56 -38.03 -0.47
N ALA A 611 26.71 -38.32 0.53
CA ALA A 611 25.26 -38.32 0.37
C ALA A 611 24.68 -36.92 0.12
N LEU A 612 25.22 -35.89 0.78
CA LEU A 612 24.88 -34.49 0.51
C LEU A 612 25.21 -34.13 -0.95
N ASP A 613 26.38 -34.55 -1.45
CA ASP A 613 26.83 -34.28 -2.82
C ASP A 613 26.05 -35.07 -3.87
N ALA A 614 25.62 -36.30 -3.55
CA ALA A 614 24.72 -37.07 -4.40
C ALA A 614 23.36 -36.38 -4.56
N PHE A 615 22.75 -35.97 -3.44
CA PHE A 615 21.46 -35.28 -3.43
C PHE A 615 21.51 -33.94 -4.19
N GLY A 616 22.57 -33.16 -3.99
CA GLY A 616 22.76 -31.88 -4.70
C GLY A 616 22.86 -32.06 -6.22
N ARG A 617 23.55 -33.11 -6.70
CA ARG A 617 23.64 -33.42 -8.14
C ARG A 617 22.30 -33.84 -8.74
N GLU A 618 21.52 -34.64 -8.03
CA GLU A 618 20.19 -35.09 -8.47
C GLU A 618 19.22 -33.89 -8.63
N LEU A 619 19.25 -32.95 -7.69
CA LEU A 619 18.45 -31.72 -7.77
C LEU A 619 18.91 -30.79 -8.89
N GLY A 620 20.22 -30.52 -8.99
CA GLY A 620 20.77 -29.67 -10.04
C GLY A 620 20.42 -30.15 -11.46
N ALA A 621 20.43 -31.46 -11.70
CA ALA A 621 20.06 -32.05 -12.98
C ALA A 621 18.57 -31.86 -13.36
N SER A 622 17.69 -31.60 -12.37
CA SER A 622 16.26 -31.37 -12.56
C SER A 622 15.88 -29.90 -12.79
N GLY A 623 16.86 -29.00 -12.93
CA GLY A 623 16.64 -27.55 -13.03
C GLY A 623 16.21 -26.90 -11.71
N GLY A 624 16.30 -27.63 -10.59
CA GLY A 624 15.92 -27.18 -9.26
C GLY A 624 17.12 -27.08 -8.32
N TRP A 625 17.25 -25.94 -7.62
CA TRP A 625 18.02 -25.74 -6.39
C TRP A 625 19.49 -26.22 -6.38
N ALA A 626 20.38 -25.33 -6.82
CA ALA A 626 21.82 -25.59 -7.03
C ALA A 626 22.74 -25.25 -5.83
N LYS A 627 22.24 -24.60 -4.77
CA LYS A 627 23.07 -23.98 -3.72
C LYS A 627 23.87 -24.92 -2.81
N PHE A 628 23.67 -26.24 -2.89
CA PHE A 628 24.08 -27.15 -1.82
C PHE A 628 25.22 -28.14 -2.16
N ALA A 629 25.57 -28.31 -3.43
CA ALA A 629 26.56 -29.32 -3.80
C ALA A 629 27.99 -28.90 -3.38
N GLY A 630 28.69 -29.79 -2.68
CA GLY A 630 30.11 -29.65 -2.34
C GLY A 630 30.98 -29.69 -3.58
N GLY A 631 31.13 -28.52 -4.21
CA GLY A 631 32.03 -28.28 -5.34
C GLY A 631 33.22 -27.41 -4.96
N SER A 632 33.66 -26.58 -5.91
CA SER A 632 34.88 -25.76 -5.79
C SER A 632 34.90 -24.83 -4.57
N LYS A 633 33.74 -24.42 -4.02
CA LYS A 633 33.62 -23.65 -2.76
C LYS A 633 34.09 -24.44 -1.53
N ALA A 634 33.62 -25.68 -1.40
CA ALA A 634 34.02 -26.55 -0.29
C ALA A 634 35.51 -26.89 -0.39
N GLU A 635 36.02 -27.13 -1.61
CA GLU A 635 37.45 -27.37 -1.84
C GLU A 635 38.30 -26.15 -1.48
N ALA A 636 37.88 -24.94 -1.86
CA ALA A 636 38.58 -23.70 -1.52
C ALA A 636 38.60 -23.45 0.00
N LEU A 637 37.46 -23.64 0.67
CA LEU A 637 37.33 -23.54 2.12
C LEU A 637 38.27 -24.53 2.83
N LEU A 638 38.27 -25.80 2.40
CA LEU A 638 39.10 -26.85 2.98
C LEU A 638 40.59 -26.63 2.68
N ALA A 639 40.95 -26.23 1.46
CA ALA A 639 42.33 -25.92 1.11
C ALA A 639 42.88 -24.75 1.93
N ALA A 640 42.07 -23.71 2.15
CA ALA A 640 42.45 -22.59 3.00
C ALA A 640 42.60 -23.02 4.47
N ALA A 641 41.64 -23.78 5.00
CA ALA A 641 41.65 -24.22 6.40
C ALA A 641 42.78 -25.23 6.71
N CYS A 642 43.09 -26.14 5.77
CA CYS A 642 44.15 -27.14 5.93
C CYS A 642 45.55 -26.62 5.59
N GLY A 643 45.66 -25.58 4.77
CA GLY A 643 46.92 -25.01 4.28
C GLY A 643 47.59 -23.99 5.22
N GLY A 644 46.97 -23.65 6.36
CA GLY A 644 47.52 -22.71 7.33
C GLY A 644 48.75 -23.24 8.11
N PRO A 645 49.59 -22.36 8.69
CA PRO A 645 50.72 -22.73 9.56
C PRO A 645 50.39 -23.76 10.67
N PRO A 646 51.33 -24.64 11.05
CA PRO A 646 51.08 -25.74 12.00
C PRO A 646 50.69 -25.30 13.43
N ALA A 647 50.89 -24.04 13.80
CA ALA A 647 50.49 -23.49 15.11
C ALA A 647 48.96 -23.29 15.28
N HIS A 648 48.16 -23.43 14.21
CA HIS A 648 46.72 -23.11 14.22
C HIS A 648 45.80 -24.19 14.81
N ARG A 649 46.30 -25.41 15.10
CA ARG A 649 45.43 -26.56 15.37
C ARG A 649 44.92 -26.69 16.81
N SER A 650 45.34 -25.82 17.72
CA SER A 650 44.87 -25.79 19.13
C SER A 650 43.70 -24.83 19.36
N ALA A 651 43.43 -23.92 18.42
CA ALA A 651 42.36 -22.94 18.45
C ALA A 651 41.23 -23.37 17.50
N GLY A 652 39.97 -23.28 17.95
CA GLY A 652 38.81 -23.72 17.17
C GLY A 652 38.55 -22.90 15.90
N VAL A 653 37.57 -23.33 15.10
CA VAL A 653 37.07 -22.61 13.91
C VAL A 653 35.71 -22.00 14.22
N LEU A 654 35.47 -20.75 13.82
CA LEU A 654 34.17 -20.10 13.89
C LEU A 654 33.55 -20.01 12.49
N GLU A 655 32.30 -20.41 12.34
CA GLU A 655 31.51 -20.26 11.12
C GLU A 655 30.29 -19.36 11.41
N ILE A 656 30.03 -18.40 10.53
CA ILE A 656 28.91 -17.45 10.64
C ILE A 656 28.01 -17.64 9.40
N GLY A 657 26.83 -18.23 9.63
CA GLY A 657 25.94 -18.71 8.58
C GLY A 657 26.25 -20.18 8.29
N THR A 658 25.30 -21.09 8.57
CA THR A 658 25.46 -22.50 8.22
C THR A 658 24.19 -23.07 7.65
N TYR A 659 24.29 -23.50 6.40
CA TYR A 659 23.15 -24.00 5.69
C TYR A 659 23.07 -25.53 5.81
N CYS A 660 22.10 -26.01 6.59
CA CYS A 660 21.90 -27.42 6.97
C CYS A 660 23.14 -28.12 7.56
N GLY A 661 24.18 -27.38 7.97
CA GLY A 661 25.41 -27.93 8.57
C GLY A 661 26.42 -28.53 7.59
N ASN A 662 26.30 -28.31 6.27
CA ASN A 662 27.21 -28.89 5.27
C ASN A 662 28.67 -28.44 5.45
N SER A 663 28.89 -27.12 5.52
CA SER A 663 30.21 -26.53 5.68
C SER A 663 30.85 -26.92 7.02
N ALA A 664 30.08 -26.85 8.11
CA ALA A 664 30.49 -27.36 9.43
C ALA A 664 30.88 -28.84 9.43
N LEU A 665 30.10 -29.71 8.77
CA LEU A 665 30.38 -31.14 8.62
C LEU A 665 31.74 -31.35 7.94
N ARG A 666 32.00 -30.65 6.83
CA ARG A 666 33.24 -30.77 6.06
C ARG A 666 34.45 -30.24 6.82
N LEU A 667 34.32 -29.08 7.46
CA LEU A 667 35.37 -28.50 8.29
C LEU A 667 35.77 -29.44 9.42
N ALA A 668 34.80 -29.98 10.15
CA ALA A 668 35.05 -30.91 11.24
C ALA A 668 35.59 -32.28 10.77
N ALA A 669 35.17 -32.75 9.59
CA ALA A 669 35.71 -33.96 8.98
C ALA A 669 37.17 -33.80 8.54
N ALA A 670 37.53 -32.64 8.00
CA ALA A 670 38.87 -32.36 7.49
C ALA A 670 39.89 -31.95 8.58
N LEU A 671 39.41 -31.43 9.71
CA LEU A 671 40.24 -30.96 10.82
C LEU A 671 39.97 -31.77 12.10
N PRO A 672 40.37 -33.06 12.15
CA PRO A 672 40.13 -33.89 13.32
C PRO A 672 40.81 -33.33 14.57
N GLY A 673 40.04 -33.21 15.66
CA GLY A 673 40.50 -32.65 16.93
C GLY A 673 40.36 -31.13 17.04
N VAL A 674 40.01 -30.42 15.97
CA VAL A 674 39.66 -29.00 16.00
C VAL A 674 38.16 -28.87 16.24
N ARG A 675 37.78 -28.01 17.19
CA ARG A 675 36.37 -27.72 17.45
C ARG A 675 35.84 -26.66 16.48
N VAL A 676 34.72 -26.94 15.84
CA VAL A 676 34.01 -25.98 14.99
C VAL A 676 32.84 -25.39 15.78
N THR A 677 32.72 -24.08 15.83
CA THR A 677 31.56 -23.36 16.37
C THR A 677 30.87 -22.69 15.22
N THR A 678 29.59 -22.99 14.98
CA THR A 678 28.83 -22.45 13.85
C THR A 678 27.58 -21.73 14.30
N LEU A 679 27.26 -20.60 13.67
CA LEU A 679 26.14 -19.73 14.01
C LEU A 679 25.11 -19.72 12.88
N GLU A 680 23.83 -19.96 13.18
CA GLU A 680 22.75 -19.86 12.20
C GLU A 680 21.54 -19.13 12.79
N LEU A 681 20.92 -18.23 12.02
CA LEU A 681 19.79 -17.44 12.47
C LEU A 681 18.50 -18.28 12.47
N ASP A 682 18.36 -19.15 11.48
CA ASP A 682 17.16 -19.95 11.28
C ASP A 682 17.14 -21.19 12.20
N PRO A 683 16.18 -21.29 13.14
CA PRO A 683 16.12 -22.40 14.10
C PRO A 683 15.85 -23.74 13.42
N VAL A 684 15.20 -23.74 12.25
CA VAL A 684 14.90 -24.95 11.48
C VAL A 684 16.17 -25.49 10.85
N LEU A 685 16.97 -24.61 10.24
CA LEU A 685 18.27 -24.98 9.68
C LEU A 685 19.23 -25.42 10.78
N VAL A 686 19.19 -24.81 11.96
CA VAL A 686 19.93 -25.28 13.14
C VAL A 686 19.53 -26.70 13.53
N ALA A 687 18.23 -26.98 13.61
CA ALA A 687 17.72 -28.30 13.96
C ALA A 687 18.15 -29.37 12.93
N ILE A 688 18.09 -29.03 11.64
CA ILE A 688 18.57 -29.89 10.56
C ILE A 688 20.09 -30.11 10.68
N ALA A 689 20.86 -29.04 10.86
CA ALA A 689 22.32 -29.10 11.00
C ALA A 689 22.74 -29.99 12.17
N ARG A 690 22.14 -29.82 13.34
CA ARG A 690 22.39 -30.66 14.52
C ARG A 690 22.07 -32.12 14.26
N SER A 691 20.94 -32.40 13.62
CA SER A 691 20.52 -33.75 13.29
C SER A 691 21.52 -34.43 12.35
N LEU A 692 21.95 -33.71 11.31
CA LEU A 692 22.97 -34.17 10.37
C LEU A 692 24.31 -34.44 11.06
N LEU A 693 24.80 -33.49 11.86
CA LEU A 693 26.08 -33.59 12.56
C LEU A 693 26.08 -34.70 13.60
N ALA A 694 24.97 -34.89 14.33
CA ALA A 694 24.80 -36.00 15.26
C ALA A 694 24.80 -37.35 14.53
N PHE A 695 24.11 -37.44 13.40
CA PHE A 695 24.13 -38.63 12.55
C PHE A 695 25.54 -38.95 12.02
N ALA A 696 26.31 -37.93 11.66
CA ALA A 696 27.70 -38.07 11.22
C ALA A 696 28.68 -38.41 12.36
N GLY A 697 28.25 -38.37 13.63
CA GLY A 697 29.10 -38.62 14.80
C GLY A 697 29.95 -37.40 15.21
N LEU A 698 29.55 -36.19 14.83
CA LEU A 698 30.32 -34.95 15.04
C LEU A 698 29.78 -34.05 16.16
N SER A 699 28.74 -34.45 16.92
CA SER A 699 28.18 -33.63 18.02
C SER A 699 29.21 -33.19 19.06
N GLY A 700 30.29 -33.98 19.28
CA GLY A 700 31.37 -33.61 20.20
C GLY A 700 32.41 -32.65 19.63
N SER A 701 32.40 -32.45 18.32
CA SER A 701 33.39 -31.66 17.57
C SER A 701 32.80 -30.37 16.98
N VAL A 702 31.47 -30.29 16.86
CA VAL A 702 30.77 -29.13 16.28
C VAL A 702 29.72 -28.58 17.25
N ASP A 703 29.89 -27.33 17.66
CA ASP A 703 28.92 -26.56 18.44
C ASP A 703 28.05 -25.70 17.49
N VAL A 704 26.77 -26.05 17.31
CA VAL A 704 25.82 -25.25 16.49
C VAL A 704 25.05 -24.29 17.40
N TRP A 705 25.03 -23.00 17.09
CA TRP A 705 24.36 -21.96 17.88
C TRP A 705 23.28 -21.27 17.04
N THR A 706 22.07 -21.16 17.60
CA THR A 706 20.98 -20.39 17.01
C THR A 706 21.13 -18.91 17.36
N GLY A 707 20.97 -17.99 16.41
CA GLY A 707 20.84 -16.56 16.67
C GLY A 707 21.61 -15.62 15.74
N HIS A 708 21.38 -14.32 15.94
CA HIS A 708 22.07 -13.28 15.19
C HIS A 708 23.54 -13.15 15.65
N SER A 709 24.47 -13.09 14.70
CA SER A 709 25.91 -12.91 14.92
C SER A 709 26.22 -11.77 15.89
N ARG A 710 25.61 -10.59 15.71
CA ARG A 710 25.69 -9.43 16.61
C ARG A 710 25.54 -9.74 18.11
N LEU A 711 24.61 -10.63 18.47
CA LEU A 711 24.39 -11.00 19.87
C LEU A 711 25.34 -12.12 20.32
N LEU A 712 25.58 -13.09 19.43
CA LEU A 712 26.36 -14.29 19.73
C LEU A 712 27.85 -14.00 19.83
N LEU A 713 28.41 -13.20 18.93
CA LEU A 713 29.83 -12.82 18.92
C LEU A 713 30.22 -12.09 20.22
N ALA A 714 29.36 -11.17 20.68
CA ALA A 714 29.56 -10.49 21.96
C ALA A 714 29.53 -11.44 23.17
N ARG A 715 28.69 -12.49 23.11
CA ARG A 715 28.57 -13.51 24.18
C ARG A 715 29.69 -14.57 24.13
N LEU A 716 30.20 -14.93 22.96
CA LEU A 716 31.32 -15.86 22.79
C LEU A 716 32.55 -15.38 23.54
N GLY A 717 32.81 -14.07 23.51
CA GLY A 717 33.85 -13.41 24.30
C GLY A 717 33.73 -13.65 25.82
N GLY A 718 32.52 -13.84 26.35
CA GLY A 718 32.27 -14.04 27.79
C GLY A 718 32.17 -15.50 28.27
N ARG A 719 31.57 -16.41 27.48
CA ARG A 719 31.32 -17.80 27.91
C ARG A 719 32.48 -18.76 27.71
N VAL A 720 33.30 -18.57 26.68
CA VAL A 720 34.47 -19.45 26.45
C VAL A 720 35.52 -19.25 27.57
N ILE A 721 35.59 -18.04 28.13
CA ILE A 721 36.42 -17.72 29.31
C ILE A 721 36.00 -18.56 30.53
N ALA A 722 34.70 -18.78 30.74
CA ALA A 722 34.18 -19.47 31.92
C ALA A 722 34.38 -21.00 31.88
N ARG A 723 34.39 -21.63 30.69
CA ARG A 723 34.63 -23.07 30.56
C ARG A 723 36.11 -23.45 30.44
N HIS A 724 36.98 -22.57 29.91
CA HIS A 724 38.31 -23.00 29.44
C HIS A 724 39.52 -22.23 29.98
N ARG A 725 39.36 -21.29 30.94
CA ARG A 725 40.48 -20.52 31.57
C ARG A 725 41.46 -19.83 30.59
N CYS A 726 41.11 -19.72 29.31
CA CYS A 726 41.85 -19.04 28.25
C CYS A 726 40.88 -18.20 27.40
N ARG A 727 41.36 -17.07 26.85
CA ARG A 727 40.55 -16.22 25.95
C ARG A 727 40.10 -17.03 24.72
N PRO A 728 38.83 -16.94 24.27
CA PRO A 728 38.41 -17.50 22.99
C PRO A 728 39.20 -16.84 21.88
N CYS A 729 40.10 -17.61 21.26
CA CYS A 729 40.83 -17.20 20.09
C CYS A 729 40.61 -18.30 19.06
N PHE A 730 39.88 -17.98 17.98
CA PHE A 730 39.67 -18.88 16.85
C PHE A 730 40.85 -18.77 15.90
N SER A 731 41.28 -19.91 15.36
CA SER A 731 42.35 -19.98 14.36
C SER A 731 41.86 -19.60 12.98
N ALA A 732 40.57 -19.85 12.71
CA ALA A 732 39.91 -19.48 11.48
C ALA A 732 38.48 -18.98 11.74
N VAL A 733 38.04 -18.00 10.95
CA VAL A 733 36.65 -17.53 10.86
C VAL A 733 36.17 -17.67 9.42
N PHE A 734 35.06 -18.34 9.22
CA PHE A 734 34.36 -18.46 7.94
C PHE A 734 33.03 -17.70 8.00
N MET A 735 32.76 -16.88 7.00
CA MET A 735 31.56 -16.05 6.91
C MET A 735 30.81 -16.40 5.62
N ASP A 736 29.66 -17.05 5.77
CA ASP A 736 28.82 -17.58 4.70
C ASP A 736 27.45 -16.89 4.73
N ARG A 737 27.43 -15.60 4.36
CA ARG A 737 26.22 -14.75 4.37
C ARG A 737 26.13 -13.88 3.12
N TRP A 738 25.02 -13.16 2.97
CA TRP A 738 24.80 -12.21 1.87
C TRP A 738 24.64 -10.77 2.41
N GLY A 739 25.19 -9.77 1.70
CA GLY A 739 24.97 -8.33 1.96
C GLY A 739 26.01 -7.61 2.83
N SER A 740 25.69 -6.40 3.30
CA SER A 740 26.60 -5.45 3.96
C SER A 740 27.01 -5.79 5.41
N GLN A 741 26.52 -6.91 5.97
CA GLN A 741 26.75 -7.29 7.37
C GLN A 741 28.18 -7.74 7.68
N TYR A 742 28.98 -8.06 6.65
CA TYR A 742 30.38 -8.49 6.82
C TYR A 742 31.23 -7.51 7.64
N ASP A 743 31.01 -6.21 7.43
CA ASP A 743 31.79 -5.17 8.10
C ASP A 743 31.43 -5.03 9.59
N GLU A 744 30.16 -5.19 9.93
CA GLU A 744 29.67 -5.18 11.32
C GLU A 744 30.17 -6.39 12.10
N ASP A 745 30.03 -7.59 11.52
CA ASP A 745 30.50 -8.82 12.13
C ASP A 745 32.02 -8.81 12.33
N MET A 746 32.78 -8.28 11.36
CA MET A 746 34.22 -8.09 11.50
C MET A 746 34.57 -7.12 12.62
N ALA A 747 33.83 -6.02 12.79
CA ALA A 747 34.07 -5.07 13.87
C ALA A 747 33.90 -5.74 15.24
N LEU A 748 32.90 -6.61 15.38
CA LEU A 748 32.66 -7.38 16.61
C LEU A 748 33.74 -8.43 16.86
N ILE A 749 34.19 -9.14 15.82
CA ILE A 749 35.30 -10.10 15.90
C ILE A 749 36.57 -9.40 16.42
N GLU A 750 36.89 -8.22 15.88
CA GLU A 750 38.04 -7.43 16.31
C GLU A 750 37.87 -6.89 17.73
N GLN A 751 36.70 -6.32 18.03
CA GLN A 751 36.37 -5.74 19.34
C GLN A 751 36.50 -6.78 20.46
N HIS A 752 36.07 -8.01 20.21
CA HIS A 752 36.11 -9.09 21.19
C HIS A 752 37.37 -9.98 21.08
N GLY A 753 38.27 -9.68 20.14
CA GLY A 753 39.52 -10.42 19.94
C GLY A 753 39.30 -11.90 19.60
N LEU A 754 38.25 -12.20 18.83
CA LEU A 754 37.83 -13.57 18.54
C LEU A 754 38.72 -14.26 17.50
N LEU A 755 39.43 -13.52 16.66
CA LEU A 755 40.37 -14.07 15.68
C LEU A 755 41.83 -13.95 16.18
N GLN A 756 42.62 -14.97 15.93
CA GLN A 756 44.05 -14.99 16.23
C GLN A 756 44.80 -13.84 15.55
N GLN A 757 45.57 -13.06 16.33
CA GLN A 757 46.21 -11.85 15.83
C GLN A 757 47.32 -12.12 14.79
N GLU A 758 48.09 -13.19 14.96
CA GLU A 758 49.12 -13.59 14.00
C GLU A 758 48.74 -14.93 13.37
N GLY A 759 48.65 -14.95 12.04
CA GLY A 759 48.30 -16.12 11.24
C GLY A 759 46.82 -16.49 11.24
N GLY A 760 45.95 -15.77 11.96
CA GLY A 760 44.51 -16.02 11.95
C GLY A 760 43.92 -15.96 10.54
N LEU A 761 43.13 -16.97 10.17
CA LEU A 761 42.54 -17.11 8.85
C LEU A 761 41.10 -16.55 8.83
N LEU A 762 40.78 -15.73 7.85
CA LEU A 762 39.44 -15.18 7.62
C LEU A 762 38.99 -15.48 6.20
N ILE A 763 37.86 -16.16 6.06
CA ILE A 763 37.29 -16.55 4.77
C ILE A 763 35.87 -15.99 4.69
N ALA A 764 35.53 -15.30 3.60
CA ALA A 764 34.18 -14.78 3.37
C ALA A 764 33.70 -15.15 1.95
N ASP A 765 32.46 -15.65 1.84
CA ASP A 765 31.81 -16.02 0.57
C ASP A 765 31.04 -14.85 -0.06
N ASN A 766 30.65 -14.95 -1.33
CA ASN A 766 29.76 -13.99 -2.03
C ASN A 766 30.24 -12.52 -2.00
N VAL A 767 31.56 -12.24 -1.89
CA VAL A 767 32.06 -10.87 -1.63
C VAL A 767 31.85 -9.87 -2.76
N MET A 768 31.50 -10.35 -3.97
CA MET A 768 31.25 -9.52 -5.16
C MET A 768 29.76 -9.43 -5.56
N ARG A 769 28.88 -10.25 -4.97
CA ARG A 769 27.44 -10.21 -5.22
C ARG A 769 26.77 -9.43 -4.10
N THR A 770 26.45 -8.16 -4.35
CA THR A 770 25.82 -7.19 -3.43
C THR A 770 26.69 -6.71 -2.23
N ALA A 771 27.18 -5.46 -2.33
CA ALA A 771 27.39 -4.53 -1.21
C ALA A 771 28.39 -4.85 -0.06
N ALA A 772 29.50 -5.58 -0.29
CA ALA A 772 30.61 -5.69 0.69
C ALA A 772 31.87 -4.80 0.45
N PRO A 773 31.82 -3.63 -0.20
CA PRO A 773 33.03 -2.85 -0.51
C PRO A 773 33.77 -2.39 0.74
N THR A 774 33.03 -2.09 1.82
CA THR A 774 33.60 -1.66 3.12
C THR A 774 34.39 -2.78 3.80
N PHE A 775 33.87 -4.02 3.78
CA PHE A 775 34.59 -5.18 4.28
C PHE A 775 35.87 -5.43 3.48
N LEU A 776 35.78 -5.43 2.15
CA LEU A 776 36.94 -5.62 1.26
C LEU A 776 37.98 -4.51 1.44
N TRP A 777 37.55 -3.25 1.60
CA TRP A 777 38.42 -2.13 1.96
C TRP A 777 39.16 -2.41 3.28
N ARG A 778 38.45 -2.97 4.27
CA ARG A 778 38.99 -3.22 5.62
C ARG A 778 40.06 -4.30 5.60
N VAL A 779 39.80 -5.42 4.92
CA VAL A 779 40.76 -6.53 4.85
C VAL A 779 41.90 -6.29 3.85
N ALA A 780 41.67 -5.54 2.76
CA ALA A 780 42.71 -5.21 1.79
C ALA A 780 43.69 -4.10 2.25
N GLY A 781 43.47 -3.53 3.45
CA GLY A 781 44.38 -2.58 4.08
C GLY A 781 44.24 -1.16 3.53
N GLY A 782 43.07 -0.55 3.72
CA GLY A 782 42.77 0.81 3.27
C GLY A 782 43.70 1.94 3.75
N ALA A 783 44.68 1.65 4.61
CA ALA A 783 45.78 2.55 4.93
C ALA A 783 46.83 2.72 3.81
N ARG A 784 46.91 1.82 2.82
CA ARG A 784 47.87 1.98 1.69
C ARG A 784 47.54 3.14 0.76
N PHE A 785 46.30 3.63 0.76
CA PHE A 785 45.85 4.69 -0.14
C PHE A 785 45.80 6.10 0.49
N SER A 786 46.00 6.25 1.81
CA SER A 786 45.93 7.56 2.48
C SER A 786 47.26 8.33 2.55
N GLY A 787 48.33 7.84 1.89
CA GLY A 787 49.62 8.55 1.82
C GLY A 787 50.42 8.59 3.13
N SER A 788 49.94 7.96 4.21
CA SER A 788 50.67 7.84 5.47
C SER A 788 51.61 6.63 5.46
N VAL A 789 52.91 6.89 5.46
CA VAL A 789 54.01 5.91 5.29
C VAL A 789 54.14 4.90 6.45
N HIS A 790 53.31 4.98 7.50
CA HIS A 790 53.55 4.25 8.76
C HIS A 790 52.51 3.17 9.14
N SER A 791 51.50 2.87 8.30
CA SER A 791 50.53 1.81 8.61
C SER A 791 50.71 0.60 7.67
N ARG A 792 51.29 -0.49 8.18
CA ARG A 792 51.31 -1.80 7.50
C ARG A 792 49.90 -2.42 7.54
N ALA A 793 49.53 -3.12 6.46
CA ALA A 793 48.23 -3.79 6.35
C ALA A 793 48.10 -4.89 7.42
N ARG A 794 46.93 -4.97 8.07
CA ARG A 794 46.62 -5.96 9.13
C ARG A 794 46.36 -7.36 8.58
N PHE A 795 45.92 -7.47 7.33
CA PHE A 795 45.65 -8.74 6.65
C PHE A 795 46.35 -8.80 5.29
N VAL A 796 46.65 -10.02 4.84
CA VAL A 796 46.98 -10.33 3.45
C VAL A 796 45.80 -11.06 2.84
N SER A 797 45.10 -10.40 1.92
CA SER A 797 43.89 -10.94 1.29
C SER A 797 44.14 -11.38 -0.15
N LYS A 798 43.52 -12.52 -0.53
CA LYS A 798 43.44 -13.02 -1.89
C LYS A 798 41.97 -13.25 -2.24
N LEU A 799 41.56 -12.77 -3.40
CA LEU A 799 40.26 -13.11 -3.98
C LEU A 799 40.39 -14.39 -4.79
N VAL A 800 39.45 -15.31 -4.59
CA VAL A 800 39.40 -16.61 -5.25
C VAL A 800 38.08 -16.67 -6.00
N ALA A 801 38.17 -16.83 -7.32
CA ALA A 801 37.00 -17.11 -8.15
C ALA A 801 36.60 -18.56 -7.98
N VAL A 802 35.31 -18.80 -7.79
CA VAL A 802 34.74 -20.11 -7.49
C VAL A 802 33.50 -20.33 -8.36
N GLN A 803 33.32 -21.56 -8.85
CA GLN A 803 32.17 -21.91 -9.69
C GLN A 803 31.06 -22.53 -8.83
N GLU A 804 29.85 -21.99 -8.93
CA GLU A 804 28.66 -22.65 -8.36
C GLU A 804 28.29 -23.87 -9.19
N VAL A 805 28.12 -25.01 -8.53
CA VAL A 805 27.73 -26.26 -9.19
C VAL A 805 26.32 -26.10 -9.78
N ALA A 806 26.16 -26.42 -11.06
CA ALA A 806 24.92 -26.35 -11.83
C ALA A 806 24.49 -24.95 -12.35
N ASN A 807 25.37 -23.94 -12.31
CA ASN A 807 25.18 -22.70 -13.06
C ASN A 807 26.50 -22.19 -13.66
N ASP A 808 26.93 -22.79 -14.78
CA ASP A 808 28.20 -22.47 -15.48
C ASP A 808 28.29 -21.02 -16.01
N SER A 809 27.21 -20.23 -15.90
CA SER A 809 27.12 -18.86 -16.43
C SER A 809 27.42 -17.74 -15.41
N GLU A 810 27.63 -18.09 -14.14
CA GLU A 810 27.61 -17.14 -13.04
C GLU A 810 28.85 -17.31 -12.14
N GLU A 811 29.85 -16.43 -12.30
CA GLU A 811 31.05 -16.41 -11.45
C GLU A 811 30.68 -15.98 -10.02
N ASP A 812 31.25 -16.65 -9.02
CA ASP A 812 31.18 -16.25 -7.62
C ASP A 812 32.58 -16.08 -7.02
N TRP A 813 32.70 -15.27 -5.97
CA TRP A 813 33.98 -14.83 -5.45
C TRP A 813 34.04 -14.96 -3.93
N MET A 814 35.10 -15.60 -3.45
CA MET A 814 35.46 -15.70 -2.04
C MET A 814 36.68 -14.82 -1.74
N SER A 815 36.76 -14.29 -0.53
CA SER A 815 37.99 -13.70 0.00
C SER A 815 38.65 -14.63 1.01
N VAL A 816 39.97 -14.79 0.92
CA VAL A 816 40.80 -15.52 1.88
C VAL A 816 41.85 -14.57 2.41
N SER A 817 41.81 -14.27 3.70
CA SER A 817 42.62 -13.26 4.35
C SER A 817 43.39 -13.84 5.53
N VAL A 818 44.69 -13.55 5.63
CA VAL A 818 45.56 -14.02 6.74
C VAL A 818 46.03 -12.83 7.56
N SER A 819 45.83 -12.88 8.88
CA SER A 819 46.23 -11.82 9.81
C SER A 819 47.75 -11.76 9.97
N LEU A 820 48.34 -10.57 9.83
CA LEU A 820 49.75 -10.28 10.07
C LEU A 820 49.88 -9.77 11.51
N GLY A 821 50.67 -10.44 12.35
CA GLY A 821 50.85 -10.08 13.77
C GLY A 821 51.31 -8.62 13.97
N ALA A 822 50.98 -8.04 15.12
CA ALA A 822 51.41 -6.68 15.47
C ALA A 822 52.84 -6.68 16.05
N GLU A 823 53.80 -6.02 15.39
CA GLU A 823 54.96 -5.49 16.11
C GLU A 823 54.51 -4.26 16.92
N GLU A 824 54.99 -4.18 18.16
CA GLU A 824 54.62 -3.22 19.20
C GLU A 824 54.32 -1.80 18.66
N GLN A 825 53.03 -1.41 18.64
CA GLN A 825 52.63 -0.01 18.74
C GLN A 825 51.42 0.17 19.66
N PRO A 826 51.39 1.26 20.45
CA PRO A 826 50.46 1.43 21.55
C PRO A 826 49.13 2.02 21.07
N VAL A 827 48.05 1.56 21.70
CA VAL A 827 46.66 2.09 21.63
C VAL A 827 45.93 1.84 20.31
N ALA A 828 44.76 1.22 20.43
CA ALA A 828 43.83 0.90 19.36
C ALA A 828 43.47 2.14 18.52
N VAL A 829 44.15 2.33 17.38
CA VAL A 829 43.71 3.26 16.34
C VAL A 829 42.71 2.51 15.48
N ALA A 830 41.45 2.97 15.48
CA ALA A 830 40.42 2.45 14.59
C ALA A 830 40.89 2.58 13.12
N PRO A 831 40.54 1.63 12.23
CA PRO A 831 40.85 1.75 10.81
C PRO A 831 40.31 3.09 10.25
N PRO A 832 40.98 3.71 9.27
CA PRO A 832 40.45 4.91 8.63
C PRO A 832 39.02 4.66 8.12
N PRO A 833 38.13 5.66 8.18
CA PRO A 833 36.79 5.49 7.64
C PRO A 833 36.86 5.20 6.13
N PRO A 834 35.97 4.34 5.60
CA PRO A 834 35.88 4.12 4.16
C PRO A 834 35.53 5.43 3.44
N PRO A 835 36.00 5.64 2.20
CA PRO A 835 35.54 6.72 1.34
C PRO A 835 34.00 6.77 1.26
N PRO A 836 33.38 7.96 1.30
CA PRO A 836 31.92 8.10 1.25
C PRO A 836 31.31 7.45 0.00
N GLU A 837 32.05 7.42 -1.12
CA GLU A 837 31.62 6.80 -2.37
C GLU A 837 31.44 5.27 -2.26
N LEU A 838 32.12 4.61 -1.33
CA LEU A 838 31.92 3.17 -1.08
C LEU A 838 30.64 2.90 -0.29
N SER A 839 30.18 3.86 0.53
CA SER A 839 28.88 3.77 1.21
C SER A 839 27.71 3.96 0.24
N GLU A 840 27.90 4.67 -0.86
CA GLU A 840 26.89 4.80 -1.94
C GLU A 840 26.74 3.53 -2.80
N LEU A 841 27.72 2.63 -2.75
CA LEU A 841 27.71 1.32 -3.43
C LEU A 841 27.14 0.19 -2.56
N GLN A 842 26.86 0.44 -1.28
CA GLN A 842 26.18 -0.47 -0.36
C GLN A 842 24.66 -0.40 -0.52
#